data_AF-A0A0Q6SHJ3-F1
#
_entry.id   AF-A0A0Q6SHJ3-F1
#
_cell.length_a   1.000
_cell.length_b   1.000
_cell.length_c   1.000
_cell.angle_alpha   90.00
_cell.angle_beta   90.00
_cell.angle_gamma   90.00
#
_symmetry.space_group_name_H-M   'P 1'
#
loop_
_entity.id
_entity.type
_entity.pdbx_description
1 polymer ?
#
loop_
_entity_poly.entity_id
_entity_poly.type
_entity_poly.pdbx_seq_one_letter_code
_entity_poly.pdbx_strand_id
1 'polypeptide(L)'
;MSAPARVGIDLGTTNTVLAFADAGLDTVATFDIPQLVAPGEVGTAPLLPSNRYHPLAGELAADALQLPWSAPDVGGVERVAIGRLARALGAASPGRLVASAKSWLSHPGVDRTAPILPWGAPDDVPKVSPLAASASYLAHLRAAWNTRHPDRPLEDQQIVLTIPASFDEGARALTLEAARLAGLADVRLLEEPQAALYDWLQRHRATLAADLADAKLVLVADVGGGTTDFTLVKVELKDGEPALARIGVGNHLILGGDNMDLALAHLAEARMKGADGERLSAGRLAQLTERCRAAKEQLLALDAPDEVNVTLLGGGSRLVGASRSATLTKADAERIVLDGFFPLNVAQEGPQRARAGIVEFGLPYASDPAITRHLAGFLRQHAQAARAALGIDDDDRLPVPDTLLLNGGVFRGAALAHRLAAVLSAWRGAPVRVLHNADPDVAVARGAVAYSLARAGLAPAIESGSARSYFLLLDEAPAGGRKDGQLRAVCVLPRGARAGHEITLAERSFALRLGRPVRFHLVSVVGDAGNARAGDLVDLDPADVVRLPAIAAVLRARDARAGARGSEIPVQLAAALSELGTLEMFCVAEDGNGQRWRLEFQLRGEEDAPAAADVPHPQLDDAVKRIDRIFGARNQQVEAREVRQLRGALEHELGGRERWETPLLRRLFDALMERAKGRRRSAEHERVWLNLAGWCLRPGFGDPLDDWRIQQLWALFPAGVQYVKDSQVRAEWWTLWRRVAGGLSTEAQLRLLDDFAFNLQAEPGERARRPAALVDGSEDDMLRLGASLERIPAAYKAEIGDWMVGRIMAIAPTPKPDAKAAATYARYLWALARVGARAPLHGSAHEVAPPDAAGRWLAELMQLDWKRIEPAGFAAAHLARKTGDRTRDIDEALRAQVLQRLAATGAPPGWSALVRDVVELDQDSSTRMFGDALPPGLKLLR
;
A
#
# COMPACT_ATOMS: atom_id res chain seq x y z
N MET A 1 21.23 -0.64 38.36
CA MET A 1 20.43 -0.08 37.26
C MET A 1 19.07 0.27 37.82
N SER A 2 18.60 1.50 37.62
CA SER A 2 17.23 1.87 37.95
C SER A 2 16.26 1.04 37.11
N ALA A 3 15.07 0.74 37.65
CA ALA A 3 14.03 0.11 36.85
C ALA A 3 13.67 0.99 35.63
N PRO A 4 13.32 0.40 34.47
CA PRO A 4 13.04 1.16 33.26
C PRO A 4 11.76 1.99 33.43
N ALA A 5 11.76 3.20 32.88
CA ALA A 5 10.57 4.02 32.73
C ALA A 5 9.61 3.39 31.72
N ARG A 6 8.33 3.76 31.82
CA ARG A 6 7.30 3.42 30.83
C ARG A 6 7.17 4.60 29.89
N VAL A 7 7.38 4.37 28.60
CA VAL A 7 7.37 5.40 27.57
C VAL A 7 6.28 5.10 26.56
N GLY A 8 5.49 6.13 26.24
CA GLY A 8 4.50 6.11 25.17
C GLY A 8 4.90 7.07 24.06
N ILE A 9 4.97 6.58 22.83
CA ILE A 9 5.27 7.38 21.65
C ILE A 9 4.06 7.36 20.72
N ASP A 10 3.50 8.54 20.48
CA ASP A 10 2.56 8.75 19.39
C ASP A 10 3.32 9.19 18.14
N LEU A 11 3.48 8.30 17.17
CA LEU A 11 4.05 8.63 15.87
C LEU A 11 2.93 9.10 14.94
N GLY A 12 2.38 10.30 15.12
CA GLY A 12 1.25 10.76 14.32
C GLY A 12 1.63 11.22 12.91
N THR A 13 0.63 11.28 12.01
CA THR A 13 0.81 11.75 10.62
C THR A 13 1.31 13.20 10.55
N THR A 14 0.83 14.06 11.46
CA THR A 14 1.15 15.49 11.49
C THR A 14 2.10 15.85 12.63
N ASN A 15 1.94 15.24 13.80
CA ASN A 15 2.78 15.49 14.97
C ASN A 15 3.18 14.17 15.62
N THR A 16 4.37 14.14 16.19
CA THR A 16 4.92 13.08 17.00
C THR A 16 5.02 13.56 18.45
N VAL A 17 4.63 12.72 19.41
CA VAL A 17 4.60 13.05 20.84
C VAL A 17 5.23 11.94 21.65
N LEU A 18 5.96 12.30 22.72
CA LEU A 18 6.50 11.37 23.69
C LEU A 18 5.93 11.69 25.07
N ALA A 19 5.44 10.67 25.77
CA ALA A 19 5.05 10.73 27.18
C ALA A 19 5.76 9.63 27.96
N PHE A 20 5.89 9.81 29.27
CA PHE A 20 6.53 8.82 30.13
C PHE A 20 5.97 8.82 31.54
N ALA A 21 6.17 7.72 32.26
CA ALA A 21 6.07 7.62 33.70
C ALA A 21 7.36 6.99 34.24
N ASP A 22 7.99 7.65 35.22
CA ASP A 22 9.18 7.11 35.86
C ASP A 22 8.88 5.78 36.56
N ALA A 23 9.91 4.96 36.73
CA ALA A 23 9.74 3.64 37.34
C ALA A 23 9.18 3.74 38.76
N GLY A 24 8.14 2.96 39.03
CA GLY A 24 7.42 2.97 40.31
C GLY A 24 6.43 4.12 40.50
N LEU A 25 6.35 5.08 39.57
CA LEU A 25 5.34 6.13 39.58
C LEU A 25 4.17 5.78 38.64
N ASP A 26 2.99 6.28 38.97
CA ASP A 26 1.75 6.21 38.18
C ASP A 26 1.39 7.54 37.50
N THR A 27 2.21 8.57 37.74
CA THR A 27 2.02 9.92 37.19
C THR A 27 2.61 9.97 35.79
N VAL A 28 1.75 10.27 34.81
CA VAL A 28 2.13 10.39 33.41
C VAL A 28 2.51 11.84 33.10
N ALA A 29 3.70 12.05 32.55
CA ALA A 29 4.20 13.33 32.10
C ALA A 29 4.42 13.34 30.58
N THR A 30 4.17 14.47 29.94
CA THR A 30 4.56 14.69 28.53
C THR A 30 6.01 15.17 28.48
N PHE A 31 6.78 14.68 27.53
CA PHE A 31 8.16 15.10 27.33
C PHE A 31 8.21 16.32 26.40
N ASP A 32 8.81 17.41 26.88
CA ASP A 32 9.07 18.59 26.05
C ASP A 32 10.27 18.32 25.14
N ILE A 33 10.01 18.12 23.85
CA ILE A 33 10.97 17.69 22.83
C ILE A 33 11.81 18.89 22.35
N PRO A 34 13.13 18.93 22.60
CA PRO A 34 14.05 19.85 21.94
C PRO A 34 14.00 19.72 20.42
N GLN A 35 13.86 20.84 19.72
CA GLN A 35 13.82 20.92 18.27
C GLN A 35 14.18 22.32 17.81
N LEU A 36 14.64 22.46 16.56
CA LEU A 36 14.90 23.77 15.98
C LEU A 36 13.57 24.50 15.75
N VAL A 37 13.45 25.71 16.30
CA VAL A 37 12.30 26.60 16.09
C VAL A 37 12.61 27.67 15.04
N ALA A 38 13.88 28.04 14.93
CA ALA A 38 14.45 28.88 13.89
C ALA A 38 15.87 28.37 13.56
N PRO A 39 16.49 28.78 12.44
CA PRO A 39 17.88 28.45 12.14
C PRO A 39 18.82 28.80 13.31
N GLY A 40 19.51 27.80 13.87
CA GLY A 40 20.41 27.96 15.02
C GLY A 40 19.75 28.13 16.39
N GLU A 41 18.41 28.10 16.47
CA GLU A 41 17.67 28.29 17.73
C GLU A 41 16.92 27.01 18.12
N VAL A 42 17.27 26.45 19.29
CA VAL A 42 16.63 25.27 19.85
C VAL A 42 15.59 25.69 20.89
N GLY A 43 14.34 25.30 20.65
CA GLY A 43 13.24 25.42 21.62
C GLY A 43 12.73 24.04 22.03
N THR A 44 11.89 23.98 23.05
CA THR A 44 11.24 22.74 23.49
C THR A 44 9.73 22.84 23.37
N ALA A 45 9.08 21.74 23.00
CA ALA A 45 7.63 21.66 22.94
C ALA A 45 7.12 20.22 23.08
N PRO A 46 5.90 20.00 23.57
CA PRO A 46 5.33 18.66 23.69
C PRO A 46 5.06 18.00 22.34
N LEU A 47 4.94 18.79 21.26
CA LEU A 47 4.67 18.32 19.90
C LEU A 47 5.92 18.52 19.03
N LEU A 48 6.39 17.44 18.41
CA LEU A 48 7.34 17.48 17.30
C LEU A 48 6.57 17.34 15.99
N PRO A 49 6.46 18.35 15.12
CA PRO A 49 5.87 18.17 13.81
C PRO A 49 6.54 17.01 13.05
N SER A 50 5.75 16.09 12.52
CA SER A 50 6.20 14.95 11.69
C SER A 50 6.56 15.44 10.28
N ASN A 51 7.47 16.41 10.23
CA ASN A 51 7.92 17.12 9.04
C ASN A 51 9.43 17.01 8.94
N ARG A 52 9.92 16.77 7.72
CA ARG A 52 11.34 16.71 7.40
C ARG A 52 11.62 17.57 6.18
N TYR A 53 12.58 18.47 6.27
CA TYR A 53 12.90 19.43 5.20
C TYR A 53 14.31 19.20 4.68
N HIS A 54 14.45 19.19 3.36
CA HIS A 54 15.72 18.98 2.64
C HIS A 54 16.22 20.29 2.04
N PRO A 55 17.04 21.07 2.79
CA PRO A 55 17.55 22.35 2.32
C PRO A 55 18.43 22.19 1.07
N LEU A 56 18.41 23.20 0.21
CA LEU A 56 19.37 23.33 -0.88
C LEU A 56 20.79 23.53 -0.30
N ALA A 57 21.80 23.09 -1.04
CA ALA A 57 23.19 23.41 -0.73
C ALA A 57 23.37 24.94 -0.61
N GLY A 58 23.83 25.40 0.55
CA GLY A 58 24.02 26.83 0.84
C GLY A 58 22.76 27.61 1.24
N GLU A 59 21.57 27.00 1.29
CA GLU A 59 20.34 27.67 1.76
C GLU A 59 20.44 28.12 3.21
N LEU A 60 21.07 27.28 4.04
CA LEU A 60 21.28 27.52 5.46
C LEU A 60 22.77 27.46 5.77
N ALA A 61 23.20 28.27 6.75
CA ALA A 61 24.56 28.21 7.32
C ALA A 61 24.86 26.79 7.86
N ALA A 62 26.15 26.44 8.00
CA ALA A 62 26.55 25.09 8.40
C ALA A 62 26.07 24.72 9.82
N ASP A 63 26.03 25.69 10.72
CA ASP A 63 25.60 25.57 12.12
C ASP A 63 24.09 25.78 12.32
N ALA A 64 23.37 26.25 11.30
CA ALA A 64 21.94 26.56 11.38
C ALA A 64 21.04 25.35 11.72
N LEU A 65 21.55 24.13 11.51
CA LEU A 65 20.84 22.88 11.80
C LEU A 65 21.40 22.15 13.02
N GLN A 66 22.28 22.80 13.80
CA GLN A 66 22.91 22.17 14.96
C GLN A 66 21.90 21.97 16.09
N LEU A 67 21.73 20.71 16.49
CA LEU A 67 21.00 20.31 17.69
C LEU A 67 22.00 20.04 18.84
N PRO A 68 21.52 19.89 20.09
CA PRO A 68 22.37 19.52 21.23
C PRO A 68 23.06 18.14 21.10
N TRP A 69 22.70 17.37 20.08
CA TRP A 69 23.31 16.08 19.72
C TRP A 69 23.73 16.08 18.25
N SER A 70 24.65 15.19 17.92
CA SER A 70 25.04 14.87 16.53
C SER A 70 24.69 13.42 16.25
N ALA A 71 23.85 13.19 15.25
CA ALA A 71 23.52 11.85 14.77
C ALA A 71 23.42 11.88 13.25
N PRO A 72 23.93 10.86 12.54
CA PRO A 72 23.68 10.73 11.11
C PRO A 72 22.18 10.55 10.87
N ASP A 73 21.69 11.11 9.77
CA ASP A 73 20.30 10.93 9.36
C ASP A 73 20.04 9.47 8.95
N VAL A 74 18.97 8.88 9.48
CA VAL A 74 18.58 7.50 9.19
C VAL A 74 18.25 7.29 7.71
N GLY A 75 17.81 8.34 7.02
CA GLY A 75 17.54 8.33 5.58
C GLY A 75 18.76 8.63 4.70
N GLY A 76 19.95 8.77 5.27
CA GLY A 76 21.19 8.98 4.52
C GLY A 76 21.33 10.34 3.85
N VAL A 77 20.52 11.35 4.22
CA VAL A 77 20.62 12.71 3.68
C VAL A 77 21.49 13.57 4.59
N GLU A 78 22.51 14.21 4.02
CA GLU A 78 23.55 14.94 4.76
C GLU A 78 23.01 16.09 5.63
N ARG A 79 22.04 16.86 5.11
CA ARG A 79 21.46 18.03 5.79
C ARG A 79 19.96 17.91 5.84
N VAL A 80 19.39 17.82 7.03
CA VAL A 80 17.95 17.73 7.24
C VAL A 80 17.53 18.61 8.42
N ALA A 81 16.37 19.26 8.30
CA ALA A 81 15.66 19.78 9.47
C ALA A 81 14.49 18.86 9.78
N ILE A 82 14.21 18.63 11.06
CA ILE A 82 13.05 17.86 11.55
C ILE A 82 12.27 18.73 12.54
N GLY A 83 10.95 18.62 12.55
CA GLY A 83 10.09 19.34 13.50
C GLY A 83 9.67 20.73 13.03
N ARG A 84 9.60 21.68 13.97
CA ARG A 84 9.09 23.05 13.75
C ARG A 84 9.81 23.81 12.64
N LEU A 85 11.15 23.82 12.64
CA LEU A 85 11.92 24.46 11.58
C LEU A 85 11.61 23.82 10.21
N ALA A 86 11.50 22.50 10.15
CA ALA A 86 11.17 21.81 8.91
C ALA A 86 9.79 22.22 8.37
N ARG A 87 8.79 22.32 9.25
CA ARG A 87 7.44 22.79 8.90
C ARG A 87 7.46 24.24 8.42
N ALA A 88 8.19 25.12 9.10
CA ALA A 88 8.30 26.53 8.73
C ALA A 88 8.96 26.73 7.35
N LEU A 89 10.09 26.07 7.11
CA LEU A 89 10.77 26.10 5.81
C LEU A 89 9.93 25.46 4.70
N GLY A 90 9.28 24.33 5.02
CA GLY A 90 8.40 23.62 4.10
C GLY A 90 7.17 24.40 3.67
N ALA A 91 6.63 25.29 4.51
CA ALA A 91 5.55 26.20 4.12
C ALA A 91 5.97 27.18 3.01
N ALA A 92 7.25 27.59 3.01
CA ALA A 92 7.82 28.42 1.95
C ALA A 92 8.19 27.59 0.70
N SER A 93 8.74 26.39 0.90
CA SER A 93 9.26 25.51 -0.15
C SER A 93 8.70 24.08 -0.04
N PRO A 94 7.41 23.83 -0.37
CA PRO A 94 6.79 22.52 -0.16
C PRO A 94 7.42 21.38 -0.95
N GLY A 95 8.02 21.66 -2.11
CA GLY A 95 8.73 20.65 -2.92
C GLY A 95 9.96 20.04 -2.25
N ARG A 96 10.38 20.56 -1.09
CA ARG A 96 11.48 20.06 -0.26
C ARG A 96 11.01 19.51 1.10
N LEU A 97 9.70 19.50 1.34
CA LEU A 97 9.09 19.07 2.59
C LEU A 97 8.55 17.64 2.47
N VAL A 98 9.13 16.73 3.24
CA VAL A 98 8.51 15.44 3.55
C VAL A 98 7.45 15.67 4.63
N ALA A 99 6.20 15.29 4.32
CA ALA A 99 5.05 15.33 5.21
C ALA A 99 4.22 14.05 5.04
N SER A 100 3.38 13.75 6.03
CA SER A 100 2.44 12.62 6.02
C SER A 100 3.11 11.27 5.73
N ALA A 101 4.37 11.09 6.15
CA ALA A 101 5.15 9.88 5.91
C ALA A 101 4.44 8.61 6.41
N LYS A 102 3.67 8.71 7.50
CA LYS A 102 2.84 7.63 8.05
C LYS A 102 1.74 7.17 7.09
N SER A 103 1.04 8.09 6.43
CA SER A 103 0.03 7.77 5.40
C SER A 103 0.65 7.13 4.16
N TRP A 104 1.87 7.55 3.80
CA TRP A 104 2.62 6.89 2.73
C TRP A 104 3.09 5.49 3.12
N LEU A 105 3.47 5.30 4.39
CA LEU A 105 3.87 3.99 4.93
C LEU A 105 2.72 2.97 4.88
N SER A 106 1.47 3.43 4.97
CA SER A 106 0.29 2.57 4.83
C SER A 106 -0.21 2.42 3.38
N HIS A 107 0.33 3.14 2.39
CA HIS A 107 -0.15 3.09 1.01
C HIS A 107 0.43 1.90 0.22
N PRO A 108 -0.36 0.88 -0.19
CA PRO A 108 0.15 -0.29 -0.92
C PRO A 108 0.48 -0.04 -2.40
N GLY A 109 0.04 1.09 -2.98
CA GLY A 109 0.23 1.41 -4.40
C GLY A 109 1.61 1.96 -4.76
N VAL A 110 2.48 2.12 -3.76
CA VAL A 110 3.86 2.59 -3.91
C VAL A 110 4.84 1.64 -3.22
N ASP A 111 6.10 1.70 -3.63
CA ASP A 111 7.17 1.11 -2.85
C ASP A 111 7.47 1.99 -1.62
N ARG A 112 7.12 1.47 -0.44
CA ARG A 112 7.25 2.16 0.85
C ARG A 112 8.70 2.20 1.37
N THR A 113 9.60 1.49 0.70
CA THR A 113 11.04 1.41 1.00
C THR A 113 11.89 2.19 0.00
N ALA A 114 11.34 2.54 -1.16
CA ALA A 114 12.01 3.36 -2.17
C ALA A 114 12.03 4.85 -1.79
N PRO A 115 13.05 5.62 -2.23
CA PRO A 115 13.18 7.05 -1.95
C PRO A 115 12.20 7.90 -2.78
N ILE A 116 10.95 7.99 -2.32
CA ILE A 116 9.86 8.67 -3.04
C ILE A 116 9.44 10.01 -2.45
N LEU A 117 9.88 10.35 -1.23
CA LEU A 117 9.49 11.58 -0.53
C LEU A 117 10.65 12.60 -0.49
N PRO A 118 10.43 13.90 -0.78
CA PRO A 118 9.12 14.53 -0.99
C PRO A 118 8.49 14.14 -2.33
N TRP A 119 7.19 13.84 -2.30
CA TRP A 119 6.47 13.36 -3.48
C TRP A 119 6.39 14.44 -4.55
N GLY A 120 6.74 14.10 -5.79
CA GLY A 120 6.78 15.05 -6.90
C GLY A 120 7.87 16.12 -6.77
N ALA A 121 8.86 15.93 -5.88
CA ALA A 121 10.01 16.82 -5.80
C ALA A 121 10.86 16.76 -7.09
N PRO A 122 11.48 17.90 -7.49
CA PRO A 122 12.50 17.94 -8.53
C PRO A 122 13.65 16.95 -8.29
N ASP A 123 14.35 16.57 -9.36
CA ASP A 123 15.43 15.56 -9.31
C ASP A 123 16.66 16.00 -8.50
N ASP A 124 16.87 17.31 -8.32
CA ASP A 124 17.96 17.85 -7.48
C ASP A 124 17.66 17.78 -5.97
N VAL A 125 16.43 17.43 -5.59
CA VAL A 125 16.04 17.28 -4.19
C VAL A 125 16.29 15.83 -3.76
N PRO A 126 17.17 15.57 -2.78
CA PRO A 126 17.34 14.23 -2.22
C PRO A 126 15.99 13.69 -1.76
N LYS A 127 15.68 12.42 -2.08
CA LYS A 127 14.44 11.77 -1.64
C LYS A 127 14.76 10.67 -0.62
N VAL A 128 13.79 10.38 0.24
CA VAL A 128 13.83 9.30 1.23
C VAL A 128 12.55 8.49 1.19
N SER A 129 12.60 7.27 1.73
CA SER A 129 11.43 6.41 1.80
C SER A 129 10.49 6.82 2.93
N PRO A 130 9.18 6.50 2.83
CA PRO A 130 8.24 6.63 3.93
C PRO A 130 8.74 5.95 5.22
N LEU A 131 9.38 4.79 5.07
CA LEU A 131 10.04 4.05 6.15
C LEU A 131 11.14 4.90 6.81
N ALA A 132 12.10 5.39 6.02
CA ALA A 132 13.22 6.18 6.52
C ALA A 132 12.78 7.52 7.14
N ALA A 133 11.79 8.18 6.54
CA ALA A 133 11.20 9.41 7.08
C ALA A 133 10.57 9.17 8.46
N SER A 134 9.79 8.10 8.61
CA SER A 134 9.18 7.72 9.89
C SER A 134 10.25 7.38 10.94
N ALA A 135 11.29 6.64 10.55
CA ALA A 135 12.43 6.33 11.42
C ALA A 135 13.19 7.59 11.86
N SER A 136 13.25 8.63 11.03
CA SER A 136 13.92 9.90 11.37
C SER A 136 13.23 10.62 12.52
N TYR A 137 11.89 10.58 12.59
CA TYR A 137 11.14 11.20 13.69
C TYR A 137 11.38 10.46 15.01
N LEU A 138 11.41 9.12 14.98
CA LEU A 138 11.73 8.29 16.14
C LEU A 138 13.19 8.47 16.59
N ALA A 139 14.12 8.57 15.65
CA ALA A 139 15.53 8.83 15.94
C ALA A 139 15.74 10.21 16.59
N HIS A 140 14.96 11.22 16.16
CA HIS A 140 14.96 12.54 16.81
C HIS A 140 14.50 12.44 18.26
N LEU A 141 13.42 11.71 18.55
CA LEU A 141 12.96 11.48 19.93
C LEU A 141 14.01 10.76 20.77
N ARG A 142 14.62 9.70 20.23
CA ARG A 142 15.68 8.94 20.91
C ARG A 142 16.86 9.83 21.27
N ALA A 143 17.38 10.59 20.30
CA ALA A 143 18.52 11.46 20.54
C ALA A 143 18.18 12.57 21.55
N ALA A 144 16.98 13.14 21.47
CA ALA A 144 16.49 14.14 22.39
C ALA A 144 16.35 13.62 23.83
N TRP A 145 15.77 12.43 24.00
CA TRP A 145 15.68 11.74 25.28
C TRP A 145 17.06 11.44 25.85
N ASN A 146 17.92 10.78 25.07
CA ASN A 146 19.25 10.34 25.53
C ASN A 146 20.14 11.52 25.93
N THR A 147 19.99 12.68 25.26
CA THR A 147 20.70 13.90 25.64
C THR A 147 20.23 14.44 27.00
N ARG A 148 18.92 14.40 27.27
CA ARG A 148 18.36 14.88 28.56
C ARG A 148 18.53 13.85 29.68
N HIS A 149 18.68 12.58 29.31
CA HIS A 149 18.66 11.42 30.20
C HIS A 149 19.78 10.42 29.89
N PRO A 150 21.05 10.83 30.03
CA PRO A 150 22.21 10.02 29.61
C PRO A 150 22.33 8.68 30.36
N ASP A 151 21.87 8.63 31.62
CA ASP A 151 21.94 7.43 32.46
C ASP A 151 20.78 6.44 32.25
N ARG A 152 19.79 6.80 31.41
CA ARG A 152 18.60 6.00 31.13
C ARG A 152 18.20 6.13 29.65
N PRO A 153 19.02 5.63 28.72
CA PRO A 153 18.77 5.79 27.30
C PRO A 153 17.41 5.20 26.90
N LEU A 154 16.78 5.78 25.89
CA LEU A 154 15.41 5.50 25.48
C LEU A 154 15.24 4.03 25.10
N GLU A 155 16.21 3.49 24.38
CA GLU A 155 16.25 2.09 23.94
C GLU A 155 16.23 1.06 25.07
N ASP A 156 16.59 1.45 26.30
CA ASP A 156 16.55 0.58 27.48
C ASP A 156 15.22 0.68 28.26
N GLN A 157 14.27 1.49 27.80
CA GLN A 157 12.99 1.72 28.47
C GLN A 157 11.88 0.82 27.93
N GLN A 158 10.75 0.74 28.64
CA GLN A 158 9.57 0.03 28.15
C GLN A 158 8.79 0.92 27.19
N ILE A 159 8.93 0.72 25.88
CA ILE A 159 8.33 1.58 24.86
C ILE A 159 7.04 0.99 24.30
N VAL A 160 5.99 1.81 24.30
CA VAL A 160 4.74 1.57 23.56
C VAL A 160 4.65 2.60 22.43
N LEU A 161 4.59 2.14 21.18
CA LEU A 161 4.50 2.94 19.97
C LEU A 161 3.09 2.82 19.38
N THR A 162 2.44 3.94 19.08
CA THR A 162 1.06 3.93 18.58
C THR A 162 0.94 3.84 17.07
N ILE A 163 -0.14 3.21 16.63
CA ILE A 163 -0.52 3.02 15.23
C ILE A 163 -2.02 3.25 15.04
N PRO A 164 -2.49 3.63 13.84
CA PRO A 164 -3.90 3.68 13.53
C PRO A 164 -4.49 2.28 13.70
N ALA A 165 -5.65 2.19 14.32
CA ALA A 165 -6.30 0.90 14.62
C ALA A 165 -6.46 0.03 13.36
N SER A 166 -6.66 0.72 12.26
CA SER A 166 -6.97 0.17 10.97
C SER A 166 -5.76 -0.24 10.10
N PHE A 167 -4.52 0.04 10.51
CA PHE A 167 -3.31 -0.38 9.78
C PHE A 167 -3.32 -1.88 9.45
N ASP A 168 -2.93 -2.20 8.22
CA ASP A 168 -2.70 -3.58 7.78
C ASP A 168 -1.39 -4.13 8.39
N GLU A 169 -1.20 -5.44 8.33
CA GLU A 169 0.00 -6.10 8.89
C GLU A 169 1.30 -5.63 8.22
N GLY A 170 1.25 -5.26 6.93
CA GLY A 170 2.42 -4.74 6.22
C GLY A 170 2.85 -3.36 6.77
N ALA A 171 1.89 -2.48 7.05
CA ALA A 171 2.13 -1.17 7.64
C ALA A 171 2.56 -1.27 9.11
N ARG A 172 2.03 -2.26 9.86
CA ARG A 172 2.47 -2.59 11.23
C ARG A 172 3.92 -3.03 11.24
N ALA A 173 4.29 -3.96 10.37
CA ALA A 173 5.66 -4.45 10.23
C ALA A 173 6.64 -3.33 9.82
N LEU A 174 6.26 -2.47 8.87
CA LEU A 174 7.08 -1.33 8.47
C LEU A 174 7.22 -0.28 9.58
N THR A 175 6.21 -0.11 10.44
CA THR A 175 6.32 0.75 11.64
C THR A 175 7.34 0.19 12.63
N LEU A 176 7.34 -1.13 12.86
CA LEU A 176 8.34 -1.80 13.69
C LEU A 176 9.74 -1.67 13.08
N GLU A 177 9.87 -1.83 11.77
CA GLU A 177 11.14 -1.63 11.07
C GLU A 177 11.62 -0.18 11.17
N ALA A 178 10.72 0.81 11.11
CA ALA A 178 11.07 2.22 11.35
C ALA A 178 11.65 2.42 12.76
N ALA A 179 11.06 1.78 13.77
CA ALA A 179 11.57 1.81 15.14
C ALA A 179 12.96 1.16 15.23
N ARG A 180 13.16 -0.01 14.58
CA ARG A 180 14.47 -0.68 14.52
C ARG A 180 15.54 0.19 13.87
N LEU A 181 15.23 0.83 12.74
CA LEU A 181 16.13 1.77 12.05
C LEU A 181 16.47 3.01 12.91
N ALA A 182 15.56 3.43 13.78
CA ALA A 182 15.79 4.50 14.75
C ALA A 182 16.65 4.07 15.97
N GLY A 183 16.96 2.77 16.09
CA GLY A 183 17.67 2.19 17.24
C GLY A 183 16.75 1.79 18.39
N LEU A 184 15.44 1.62 18.15
CA LEU A 184 14.43 1.20 19.12
C LEU A 184 13.91 -0.19 18.73
N ALA A 185 14.68 -1.23 19.04
CA ALA A 185 14.36 -2.60 18.63
C ALA A 185 13.17 -3.21 19.40
N ASP A 186 13.03 -2.86 20.68
CA ASP A 186 12.05 -3.45 21.59
C ASP A 186 10.88 -2.49 21.85
N VAL A 187 9.93 -2.44 20.92
CA VAL A 187 8.71 -1.63 21.05
C VAL A 187 7.45 -2.50 21.01
N ARG A 188 6.41 -2.05 21.72
CA ARG A 188 5.07 -2.65 21.68
C ARG A 188 4.11 -1.76 20.93
N LEU A 189 3.29 -2.32 20.04
CA LEU A 189 2.28 -1.54 19.33
C LEU A 189 1.00 -1.38 20.15
N LEU A 190 0.39 -0.20 20.06
CA LEU A 190 -0.95 0.09 20.60
C LEU A 190 -1.76 0.90 19.59
N GLU A 191 -3.06 0.65 19.51
CA GLU A 191 -3.92 1.41 18.60
C GLU A 191 -4.23 2.79 19.16
N GLU A 192 -4.16 3.82 18.31
CA GLU A 192 -4.41 5.24 18.66
C GLU A 192 -5.74 5.50 19.40
N PRO A 193 -6.92 5.10 18.89
CA PRO A 193 -8.18 5.34 19.58
C PRO A 193 -8.24 4.62 20.93
N GLN A 194 -7.60 3.45 21.03
CA GLN A 194 -7.52 2.75 22.30
C GLN A 194 -6.61 3.47 23.29
N ALA A 195 -5.47 3.98 22.84
CA ALA A 195 -4.58 4.80 23.65
C ALA A 195 -5.32 6.05 24.17
N ALA A 196 -6.06 6.76 23.32
CA ALA A 196 -6.85 7.91 23.72
C ALA A 196 -7.85 7.58 24.86
N LEU A 197 -8.50 6.42 24.80
CA LEU A 197 -9.37 5.95 25.88
C LEU A 197 -8.59 5.61 27.16
N TYR A 198 -7.42 4.98 27.06
CA TYR A 198 -6.56 4.73 28.23
C TYR A 198 -6.11 6.02 28.94
N ASP A 199 -5.80 7.09 28.20
CA ASP A 199 -5.51 8.40 28.80
C ASP A 199 -6.70 8.94 29.58
N TRP A 200 -7.89 8.86 28.97
CA TRP A 200 -9.11 9.30 29.63
C TRP A 200 -9.37 8.50 30.91
N LEU A 201 -9.24 7.17 30.85
CA LEU A 201 -9.44 6.28 32.00
C LEU A 201 -8.44 6.58 33.13
N GLN A 202 -7.16 6.81 32.80
CA GLN A 202 -6.13 7.10 33.79
C GLN A 202 -6.40 8.43 34.50
N ARG A 203 -6.81 9.47 33.76
CA ARG A 203 -7.12 10.78 34.34
C ARG A 203 -8.37 10.76 35.22
N HIS A 204 -9.33 9.89 34.92
CA HIS A 204 -10.59 9.77 35.65
C HIS A 204 -10.61 8.56 36.60
N ARG A 205 -9.46 7.93 36.87
CA ARG A 205 -9.37 6.67 37.65
C ARG A 205 -10.09 6.70 39.00
N ALA A 206 -10.17 7.87 39.64
CA ALA A 206 -10.83 8.05 40.93
C ALA A 206 -12.37 8.21 40.83
N THR A 207 -12.90 8.49 39.64
CA THR A 207 -14.31 8.80 39.38
C THR A 207 -14.95 7.89 38.33
N LEU A 208 -14.24 6.86 37.84
CA LEU A 208 -14.69 5.99 36.74
C LEU A 208 -16.07 5.39 36.95
N ALA A 209 -16.35 4.85 38.14
CA ALA A 209 -17.65 4.26 38.45
C ALA A 209 -18.79 5.27 38.30
N ALA A 210 -18.56 6.54 38.65
CA ALA A 210 -19.53 7.61 38.48
C ALA A 210 -19.62 8.09 37.02
N ASP A 211 -18.47 8.33 36.38
CA ASP A 211 -18.41 8.87 35.01
C ASP A 211 -19.00 7.90 33.97
N LEU A 212 -18.84 6.58 34.20
CA LEU A 212 -19.30 5.51 33.32
C LEU A 212 -20.56 4.76 33.83
N ALA A 213 -21.19 5.21 34.92
CA ALA A 213 -22.31 4.49 35.57
C ALA A 213 -23.42 4.06 34.59
N ASP A 214 -23.83 4.96 33.69
CA ASP A 214 -24.88 4.71 32.69
C ASP A 214 -24.34 4.50 31.27
N ALA A 215 -23.02 4.43 31.10
CA ALA A 215 -22.43 4.17 29.79
C ALA A 215 -22.52 2.66 29.52
N LYS A 216 -23.09 2.27 28.37
CA LYS A 216 -23.08 0.87 27.92
C LYS A 216 -22.17 0.67 26.73
N LEU A 217 -22.11 1.66 25.85
CA LEU A 217 -21.31 1.60 24.63
C LEU A 217 -20.67 2.95 24.34
N VAL A 218 -19.33 2.97 24.39
CA VAL A 218 -18.50 4.12 24.07
C VAL A 218 -18.02 4.02 22.62
N LEU A 219 -18.27 5.05 21.83
CA LEU A 219 -17.59 5.31 20.57
C LEU A 219 -16.36 6.18 20.83
N VAL A 220 -15.18 5.69 20.48
CA VAL A 220 -14.00 6.53 20.32
C VAL A 220 -13.90 6.93 18.85
N ALA A 221 -13.99 8.23 18.59
CA ALA A 221 -13.77 8.80 17.26
C ALA A 221 -12.45 9.57 17.28
N ASP A 222 -11.42 9.00 16.65
CA ASP A 222 -10.11 9.63 16.50
C ASP A 222 -9.98 10.21 15.08
N VAL A 223 -10.00 11.53 14.98
CA VAL A 223 -9.89 12.25 13.70
C VAL A 223 -8.67 13.16 13.75
N GLY A 224 -7.57 12.64 13.21
CA GLY A 224 -6.29 13.33 13.12
C GLY A 224 -6.17 14.22 11.87
N GLY A 225 -4.93 14.60 11.57
CA GLY A 225 -4.61 15.34 10.34
C GLY A 225 -4.82 14.51 9.08
N GLY A 226 -4.30 13.28 9.03
CA GLY A 226 -4.37 12.46 7.81
C GLY A 226 -5.30 11.25 7.87
N THR A 227 -5.83 10.90 9.05
CA THR A 227 -6.55 9.64 9.26
C THR A 227 -7.76 9.81 10.17
N THR A 228 -8.75 8.95 9.95
CA THR A 228 -9.91 8.78 10.82
C THR A 228 -10.02 7.32 11.24
N ASP A 229 -10.10 7.08 12.54
CA ASP A 229 -10.25 5.77 13.15
C ASP A 229 -11.43 5.76 14.13
N PHE A 230 -12.25 4.71 14.06
CA PHE A 230 -13.37 4.50 14.97
C PHE A 230 -13.16 3.25 15.80
N THR A 231 -13.56 3.27 17.07
CA THR A 231 -13.53 2.10 17.94
C THR A 231 -14.77 2.07 18.83
N LEU A 232 -15.35 0.88 19.00
CA LEU A 232 -16.46 0.63 19.92
C LEU A 232 -15.95 -0.13 21.15
N VAL A 233 -16.29 0.39 22.34
CA VAL A 233 -15.92 -0.20 23.62
C VAL A 233 -17.18 -0.39 24.46
N LYS A 234 -17.50 -1.64 24.76
CA LYS A 234 -18.56 -2.02 25.69
C LYS A 234 -18.11 -1.69 27.11
N VAL A 235 -19.03 -1.19 27.91
CA VAL A 235 -18.86 -0.93 29.34
C VAL A 235 -19.84 -1.82 30.11
N GLU A 236 -19.32 -2.58 31.08
CA GLU A 236 -20.10 -3.36 32.02
C GLU A 236 -19.66 -3.02 33.44
N LEU A 237 -20.59 -2.90 34.39
CA LEU A 237 -20.21 -2.79 35.80
C LEU A 237 -20.02 -4.19 36.38
N LYS A 238 -18.82 -4.48 36.88
CA LYS A 238 -18.48 -5.70 37.63
C LYS A 238 -18.06 -5.29 39.03
N ASP A 239 -18.78 -5.78 40.05
CA ASP A 239 -18.54 -5.42 41.45
C ASP A 239 -18.52 -3.91 41.74
N GLY A 240 -19.28 -3.13 40.96
CA GLY A 240 -19.35 -1.66 41.07
C GLY A 240 -18.28 -0.90 40.27
N GLU A 241 -17.33 -1.60 39.66
CA GLU A 241 -16.27 -1.01 38.83
C GLU A 241 -16.52 -1.25 37.33
N PRO A 242 -16.19 -0.28 36.45
CA PRO A 242 -16.36 -0.44 35.02
C PRO A 242 -15.32 -1.40 34.43
N ALA A 243 -15.79 -2.51 33.87
CA ALA A 243 -15.06 -3.40 33.00
C ALA A 243 -15.29 -3.00 31.53
N LEU A 244 -14.21 -2.67 30.83
CA LEU A 244 -14.26 -2.23 29.43
C LEU A 244 -13.82 -3.37 28.51
N ALA A 245 -14.55 -3.59 27.42
CA ALA A 245 -14.22 -4.56 26.40
C ALA A 245 -14.33 -3.95 25.00
N ARG A 246 -13.26 -4.02 24.22
CA ARG A 246 -13.31 -3.53 22.82
C ARG A 246 -14.09 -4.51 21.95
N ILE A 247 -15.10 -4.02 21.23
CA ILE A 247 -16.02 -4.86 20.42
C ILE A 247 -16.04 -4.51 18.93
N GLY A 248 -15.46 -3.39 18.50
CA GLY A 248 -15.40 -3.01 17.09
C GLY A 248 -14.29 -2.00 16.80
N VAL A 249 -13.76 -2.03 15.58
CA VAL A 249 -12.69 -1.15 15.07
C VAL A 249 -12.98 -0.82 13.61
N GLY A 250 -12.79 0.42 13.18
CA GLY A 250 -13.09 0.85 11.81
C GLY A 250 -12.05 0.44 10.75
N ASN A 251 -12.39 0.66 9.49
CA ASN A 251 -11.45 0.59 8.36
C ASN A 251 -10.50 1.81 8.35
N HIS A 252 -9.38 1.72 7.62
CA HIS A 252 -8.39 2.79 7.54
C HIS A 252 -8.88 3.84 6.56
N LEU A 253 -9.29 4.99 7.10
CA LEU A 253 -9.71 6.11 6.29
C LEU A 253 -8.54 7.09 6.23
N ILE A 254 -7.91 7.22 5.05
CA ILE A 254 -7.01 8.34 4.76
C ILE A 254 -7.88 9.57 4.49
N LEU A 255 -8.45 10.09 5.57
CA LEU A 255 -9.42 11.16 5.64
C LEU A 255 -9.27 11.88 6.97
N GLY A 256 -8.99 13.19 6.95
CA GLY A 256 -8.80 13.98 8.16
C GLY A 256 -8.69 15.47 7.88
N GLY A 257 -8.03 16.19 8.79
CA GLY A 257 -7.80 17.63 8.66
C GLY A 257 -7.09 18.07 7.38
N ASP A 258 -6.18 17.27 6.84
CA ASP A 258 -5.42 17.53 5.61
C ASP A 258 -6.36 17.59 4.39
N ASN A 259 -7.39 16.75 4.38
CA ASN A 259 -8.41 16.75 3.31
C ASN A 259 -9.29 18.01 3.39
N MET A 260 -9.58 18.48 4.61
CA MET A 260 -10.33 19.72 4.82
C MET A 260 -9.53 20.93 4.33
N ASP A 261 -8.22 20.95 4.65
CA ASP A 261 -7.28 21.98 4.20
C ASP A 261 -7.20 22.01 2.67
N LEU A 262 -7.14 20.83 2.05
CA LEU A 262 -7.12 20.67 0.60
C LEU A 262 -8.42 21.12 -0.07
N ALA A 263 -9.58 20.76 0.49
CA ALA A 263 -10.88 21.18 -0.04
C ALA A 263 -11.04 22.71 -0.01
N LEU A 264 -10.56 23.37 1.04
CA LEU A 264 -10.49 24.83 1.11
C LEU A 264 -9.49 25.41 0.10
N ALA A 265 -8.35 24.74 -0.11
CA ALA A 265 -7.36 25.15 -1.10
C ALA A 265 -7.93 25.11 -2.53
N HIS A 266 -8.76 24.12 -2.88
CA HIS A 266 -9.48 24.09 -4.16
C HIS A 266 -10.43 25.26 -4.34
N LEU A 267 -11.19 25.60 -3.30
CA LEU A 267 -12.06 26.78 -3.34
C LEU A 267 -11.24 28.05 -3.55
N ALA A 268 -10.13 28.19 -2.81
CA ALA A 268 -9.24 29.33 -2.93
C ALA A 268 -8.60 29.39 -4.33
N GLU A 269 -8.12 28.26 -4.87
CA GLU A 269 -7.57 28.14 -6.22
C GLU A 269 -8.59 28.60 -7.28
N ALA A 270 -9.85 28.16 -7.18
CA ALA A 270 -10.91 28.57 -8.10
C ALA A 270 -11.24 30.08 -8.03
N ARG A 271 -11.04 30.72 -6.87
CA ARG A 271 -11.20 32.17 -6.68
C ARG A 271 -9.97 32.97 -7.11
N MET A 272 -8.78 32.38 -7.03
CA MET A 272 -7.51 32.96 -7.49
C MET A 272 -7.39 32.93 -9.03
N LYS A 273 -8.24 33.69 -9.72
CA LYS A 273 -8.21 33.77 -11.19
C LYS A 273 -6.84 34.26 -11.70
N GLY A 274 -6.13 33.38 -12.40
CA GLY A 274 -5.06 33.77 -13.31
C GLY A 274 -5.60 34.37 -14.60
N ALA A 275 -4.72 34.97 -15.40
CA ALA A 275 -5.07 35.53 -16.71
C ALA A 275 -5.74 34.49 -17.65
N ASP A 276 -5.50 33.18 -17.47
CA ASP A 276 -5.91 32.15 -18.43
C ASP A 276 -6.58 30.88 -17.82
N GLY A 277 -7.05 30.91 -16.57
CA GLY A 277 -7.75 29.75 -15.97
C GLY A 277 -6.89 28.49 -15.72
N GLU A 278 -5.56 28.60 -15.78
CA GLU A 278 -4.62 27.52 -15.47
C GLU A 278 -4.68 27.07 -13.99
N ARG A 279 -4.71 25.75 -13.77
CA ARG A 279 -4.58 25.13 -12.43
C ARG A 279 -3.18 25.37 -11.87
N LEU A 280 -3.08 25.50 -10.55
CA LEU A 280 -1.80 25.56 -9.84
C LEU A 280 -1.04 24.24 -10.01
N SER A 281 0.28 24.35 -10.16
CA SER A 281 1.18 23.21 -10.05
C SER A 281 1.08 22.55 -8.67
N ALA A 282 1.46 21.27 -8.57
CA ALA A 282 1.39 20.52 -7.31
C ALA A 282 2.09 21.27 -6.15
N GLY A 283 3.31 21.78 -6.36
CA GLY A 283 4.04 22.54 -5.33
C GLY A 283 3.32 23.82 -4.89
N ARG A 284 2.66 24.54 -5.81
CA ARG A 284 1.89 25.76 -5.48
C ARG A 284 0.58 25.45 -4.77
N LEU A 285 -0.10 24.36 -5.15
CA LEU A 285 -1.28 23.89 -4.41
C LEU A 285 -0.90 23.48 -2.99
N ALA A 286 0.21 22.75 -2.80
CA ALA A 286 0.67 22.37 -1.46
C ALA A 286 0.95 23.61 -0.58
N GLN A 287 1.54 24.67 -1.15
CA GLN A 287 1.71 25.94 -0.45
C GLN A 287 0.35 26.59 -0.09
N LEU A 288 -0.62 26.53 -1.00
CA LEU A 288 -1.97 27.04 -0.75
C LEU A 288 -2.67 26.24 0.35
N THR A 289 -2.55 24.90 0.35
CA THR A 289 -3.10 24.01 1.37
C THR A 289 -2.59 24.34 2.77
N GLU A 290 -1.28 24.57 2.96
CA GLU A 290 -0.78 24.96 4.29
C GLU A 290 -1.35 26.31 4.75
N ARG A 291 -1.53 27.27 3.83
CA ARG A 291 -2.18 28.54 4.19
C ARG A 291 -3.66 28.38 4.49
N CYS A 292 -4.35 27.48 3.79
CA CYS A 292 -5.74 27.14 4.06
C CYS A 292 -5.92 26.40 5.38
N ARG A 293 -4.92 25.65 5.87
CA ARG A 293 -4.92 25.10 7.23
C ARG A 293 -5.03 26.19 8.29
N ALA A 294 -4.16 27.19 8.21
CA ALA A 294 -4.20 28.34 9.13
C ALA A 294 -5.54 29.10 9.02
N ALA A 295 -6.07 29.28 7.81
CA ALA A 295 -7.37 29.92 7.60
C ALA A 295 -8.53 29.09 8.19
N LYS A 296 -8.51 27.76 8.05
CA LYS A 296 -9.50 26.85 8.63
C LYS A 296 -9.54 26.99 10.15
N GLU A 297 -8.38 26.95 10.79
CA GLU A 297 -8.26 27.07 12.25
C GLU A 297 -8.78 28.41 12.75
N GLN A 298 -8.51 29.51 12.04
CA GLN A 298 -9.05 30.84 12.37
C GLN A 298 -10.56 30.94 12.16
N LEU A 299 -11.08 30.46 11.02
CA LEU A 299 -12.50 30.57 10.66
C LEU A 299 -13.42 29.64 11.47
N LEU A 300 -12.87 28.62 12.13
CA LEU A 300 -13.60 27.70 13.01
C LEU A 300 -13.35 27.93 14.50
N ALA A 301 -12.61 28.99 14.86
CA ALA A 301 -12.41 29.41 16.24
C ALA A 301 -13.71 29.94 16.88
N LEU A 302 -13.76 30.00 18.21
CA LEU A 302 -14.91 30.54 18.96
C LEU A 302 -15.13 32.04 18.66
N ASP A 303 -14.05 32.78 18.48
CA ASP A 303 -13.98 34.20 18.12
C ASP A 303 -13.61 34.39 16.63
N ALA A 304 -14.03 33.45 15.78
CA ALA A 304 -13.70 33.46 14.35
C ALA A 304 -14.09 34.77 13.65
N PRO A 305 -13.19 35.33 12.80
CA PRO A 305 -13.53 36.46 11.93
C PRO A 305 -14.52 36.02 10.84
N ASP A 306 -15.23 36.99 10.24
CA ASP A 306 -16.15 36.72 9.13
C ASP A 306 -15.43 36.24 7.86
N GLU A 307 -14.18 36.70 7.67
CA GLU A 307 -13.34 36.34 6.53
C GLU A 307 -11.83 36.36 6.84
N VAL A 308 -11.08 35.54 6.10
CA VAL A 308 -9.60 35.47 6.13
C VAL A 308 -9.06 35.52 4.70
N ASN A 309 -8.04 36.33 4.47
CA ASN A 309 -7.35 36.40 3.18
C ASN A 309 -6.21 35.38 3.11
N VAL A 310 -6.24 34.53 2.09
CA VAL A 310 -5.17 33.59 1.77
C VAL A 310 -4.41 34.10 0.55
N THR A 311 -3.12 34.37 0.71
CA THR A 311 -2.26 34.92 -0.36
C THR A 311 -1.18 33.94 -0.78
N LEU A 312 -1.10 33.67 -2.08
CA LEU A 312 -0.03 32.91 -2.72
C LEU A 312 0.93 33.88 -3.41
N LEU A 313 2.21 33.87 -3.02
CA LEU A 313 3.22 34.74 -3.63
C LEU A 313 3.52 34.31 -5.08
N GLY A 314 3.93 35.27 -5.92
CA GLY A 314 4.35 35.01 -7.30
C GLY A 314 5.72 34.33 -7.35
N GLY A 315 5.93 33.41 -8.31
CA GLY A 315 7.22 32.76 -8.55
C GLY A 315 8.05 33.48 -9.62
N GLY A 316 9.39 33.39 -9.53
CA GLY A 316 10.34 33.89 -10.54
C GLY A 316 10.74 35.38 -10.40
N SER A 317 11.40 35.94 -11.41
CA SER A 317 11.99 37.30 -11.41
C SER A 317 10.99 38.46 -11.35
N ARG A 318 9.68 38.18 -11.26
CA ARG A 318 8.61 39.17 -11.00
C ARG A 318 7.96 38.92 -9.63
N LEU A 319 8.77 39.05 -8.58
CA LEU A 319 8.32 38.94 -7.18
C LEU A 319 7.38 40.09 -6.75
N VAL A 320 7.48 41.26 -7.40
CA VAL A 320 6.67 42.44 -7.10
C VAL A 320 5.61 42.60 -8.19
N GLY A 321 4.48 41.89 -8.07
CA GLY A 321 3.31 42.09 -8.95
C GLY A 321 2.49 40.84 -9.32
N ALA A 322 2.91 39.63 -8.95
CA ALA A 322 2.23 38.38 -9.33
C ALA A 322 1.64 37.58 -8.16
N SER A 323 1.47 38.19 -6.97
CA SER A 323 0.77 37.56 -5.85
C SER A 323 -0.71 37.38 -6.16
N ARG A 324 -1.25 36.18 -5.93
CA ARG A 324 -2.69 35.89 -6.05
C ARG A 324 -3.27 35.74 -4.65
N SER A 325 -4.40 36.39 -4.39
CA SER A 325 -5.12 36.26 -3.12
C SER A 325 -6.54 35.78 -3.36
N ALA A 326 -7.07 35.05 -2.40
CA ALA A 326 -8.49 34.72 -2.32
C ALA A 326 -8.97 34.91 -0.88
N THR A 327 -10.17 35.46 -0.76
CA THR A 327 -10.87 35.61 0.51
C THR A 327 -11.67 34.34 0.77
N LEU A 328 -11.49 33.75 1.96
CA LEU A 328 -12.29 32.64 2.47
C LEU A 328 -13.18 33.17 3.60
N THR A 329 -14.48 32.86 3.54
CA THR A 329 -15.45 33.31 4.54
C THR A 329 -15.72 32.23 5.57
N LYS A 330 -16.26 32.61 6.73
CA LYS A 330 -16.77 31.67 7.73
C LYS A 330 -17.81 30.70 7.14
N ALA A 331 -18.72 31.22 6.31
CA ALA A 331 -19.72 30.42 5.61
C ALA A 331 -19.09 29.40 4.63
N ASP A 332 -17.94 29.71 4.03
CA ASP A 332 -17.20 28.73 3.23
C ASP A 332 -16.65 27.59 4.10
N ALA A 333 -16.08 27.91 5.27
CA ALA A 333 -15.58 26.91 6.20
C ALA A 333 -16.73 26.03 6.74
N GLU A 334 -17.88 26.61 7.07
CA GLU A 334 -19.07 25.84 7.47
C GLU A 334 -19.56 24.93 6.35
N ARG A 335 -19.73 25.44 5.13
CA ARG A 335 -20.21 24.65 3.99
C ARG A 335 -19.25 23.55 3.56
N ILE A 336 -17.95 23.83 3.49
CA ILE A 336 -16.96 22.88 2.98
C ILE A 336 -16.50 21.92 4.08
N VAL A 337 -16.17 22.45 5.27
CA VAL A 337 -15.59 21.66 6.35
C VAL A 337 -16.68 20.99 7.17
N LEU A 338 -17.66 21.74 7.71
CA LEU A 338 -18.72 21.15 8.52
C LEU A 338 -19.67 20.32 7.66
N ASP A 339 -20.33 20.93 6.67
CA ASP A 339 -21.36 20.22 5.89
C ASP A 339 -20.77 19.21 4.91
N GLY A 340 -19.52 19.42 4.46
CA GLY A 340 -18.83 18.49 3.56
C GLY A 340 -18.28 17.25 4.25
N PHE A 341 -17.63 17.41 5.41
CA PHE A 341 -16.98 16.29 6.13
C PHE A 341 -17.84 15.72 7.26
N PHE A 342 -18.73 16.51 7.84
CA PHE A 342 -19.67 16.09 8.89
C PHE A 342 -21.12 16.50 8.54
N PRO A 343 -21.65 16.07 7.38
CA PRO A 343 -23.04 16.36 7.02
C PRO A 343 -24.01 15.82 8.08
N LEU A 344 -25.14 16.52 8.24
CA LEU A 344 -26.29 16.04 9.00
C LEU A 344 -27.06 14.96 8.22
N ASN A 345 -26.37 13.91 7.77
CA ASN A 345 -26.95 12.83 6.98
C ASN A 345 -27.84 11.93 7.85
N VAL A 346 -28.75 11.19 7.22
CA VAL A 346 -29.55 10.16 7.90
C VAL A 346 -28.74 8.90 8.14
N ALA A 347 -29.12 8.11 9.15
CA ALA A 347 -28.38 6.92 9.61
C ALA A 347 -28.24 5.83 8.52
N GLN A 348 -29.14 5.79 7.55
CA GLN A 348 -29.12 4.83 6.44
C GLN A 348 -28.17 5.24 5.30
N GLU A 349 -27.70 6.49 5.28
CA GLU A 349 -26.83 6.98 4.22
C GLU A 349 -25.39 6.48 4.44
N GLY A 350 -24.96 5.55 3.58
CA GLY A 350 -23.60 5.05 3.56
C GLY A 350 -22.64 5.88 2.70
N PRO A 351 -21.33 5.54 2.72
CA PRO A 351 -20.34 6.20 1.87
C PRO A 351 -20.74 6.11 0.40
N GLN A 352 -20.72 7.24 -0.28
CA GLN A 352 -21.02 7.32 -1.71
C GLN A 352 -19.76 6.98 -2.51
N ARG A 353 -19.90 6.09 -3.50
CA ARG A 353 -18.85 5.90 -4.52
C ARG A 353 -18.84 7.13 -5.43
N ALA A 354 -18.12 8.17 -5.04
CA ALA A 354 -17.80 9.26 -5.95
C ALA A 354 -16.94 8.71 -7.12
N ARG A 355 -17.08 9.28 -8.32
CA ARG A 355 -16.36 8.85 -9.54
C ARG A 355 -14.84 9.06 -9.53
N ALA A 356 -14.27 9.54 -8.43
CA ALA A 356 -12.85 9.51 -8.11
C ALA A 356 -12.70 10.04 -6.67
N GLY A 357 -11.96 9.36 -5.79
CA GLY A 357 -11.37 10.07 -4.65
C GLY A 357 -10.39 11.11 -5.15
N ILE A 358 -10.23 12.21 -4.41
CA ILE A 358 -9.20 13.19 -4.72
C ILE A 358 -7.85 12.48 -4.50
N VAL A 359 -7.21 11.95 -5.54
CA VAL A 359 -5.84 11.38 -5.43
C VAL A 359 -4.84 12.50 -5.63
N GLU A 360 -4.89 13.55 -4.81
CA GLU A 360 -3.92 14.63 -4.93
C GLU A 360 -2.68 14.34 -4.10
N PHE A 361 -1.52 14.58 -4.71
CA PHE A 361 -0.20 14.24 -4.18
C PHE A 361 0.06 12.74 -4.05
N GLY A 362 -0.65 11.87 -4.78
CA GLY A 362 -0.35 10.44 -4.87
C GLY A 362 -0.81 9.58 -3.69
N LEU A 363 -1.43 10.15 -2.64
CA LEU A 363 -2.11 9.39 -1.58
C LEU A 363 -3.55 9.03 -1.97
N PRO A 364 -4.04 7.81 -1.67
CA PRO A 364 -5.38 7.38 -2.01
C PRO A 364 -6.40 7.86 -0.96
N TYR A 365 -6.77 9.14 -0.99
CA TYR A 365 -7.79 9.65 -0.07
C TYR A 365 -9.13 8.95 -0.26
N ALA A 366 -9.91 8.89 0.82
CA ALA A 366 -11.25 8.33 0.78
C ALA A 366 -12.10 9.01 -0.32
N SER A 367 -12.85 8.21 -1.09
CA SER A 367 -13.64 8.74 -2.21
C SER A 367 -14.77 9.66 -1.77
N ASP A 368 -15.36 9.35 -0.61
CA ASP A 368 -16.36 10.19 0.04
C ASP A 368 -15.69 10.96 1.19
N PRO A 369 -15.72 12.31 1.19
CA PRO A 369 -15.16 13.11 2.28
C PRO A 369 -16.02 13.10 3.56
N ALA A 370 -17.26 12.61 3.50
CA ALA A 370 -18.18 12.64 4.65
C ALA A 370 -17.83 11.55 5.69
N ILE A 371 -17.10 11.94 6.73
CA ILE A 371 -16.73 11.12 7.89
C ILE A 371 -17.96 10.49 8.54
N THR A 372 -19.08 11.21 8.62
CA THR A 372 -20.32 10.70 9.21
C THR A 372 -20.96 9.57 8.39
N ARG A 373 -20.84 9.57 7.05
CA ARG A 373 -21.32 8.43 6.24
C ARG A 373 -20.48 7.18 6.46
N HIS A 374 -19.15 7.35 6.60
CA HIS A 374 -18.25 6.25 6.97
C HIS A 374 -18.58 5.72 8.37
N LEU A 375 -18.87 6.61 9.33
CA LEU A 375 -19.30 6.23 10.67
C LEU A 375 -20.61 5.44 10.66
N ALA A 376 -21.60 5.84 9.85
CA ALA A 376 -22.83 5.07 9.69
C ALA A 376 -22.57 3.68 9.08
N GLY A 377 -21.63 3.57 8.14
CA GLY A 377 -21.15 2.28 7.62
C GLY A 377 -20.51 1.42 8.71
N PHE A 378 -19.62 2.00 9.51
CA PHE A 378 -18.97 1.34 10.64
C PHE A 378 -19.98 0.83 11.68
N LEU A 379 -20.95 1.64 12.11
CA LEU A 379 -21.97 1.20 13.06
C LEU A 379 -22.85 0.07 12.51
N ARG A 380 -23.16 0.07 11.21
CA ARG A 380 -23.87 -1.05 10.56
C ARG A 380 -23.03 -2.32 10.54
N GLN A 381 -21.75 -2.18 10.26
CA GLN A 381 -20.80 -3.29 10.20
C GLN A 381 -20.62 -4.00 11.56
N HIS A 382 -20.87 -3.29 12.67
CA HIS A 382 -20.81 -3.80 14.04
C HIS A 382 -22.18 -3.83 14.74
N ALA A 383 -23.27 -3.87 13.97
CA ALA A 383 -24.59 -3.66 14.52
C ALA A 383 -24.97 -4.72 15.56
N GLN A 384 -24.63 -5.99 15.32
CA GLN A 384 -24.99 -7.06 16.24
C GLN A 384 -24.28 -6.90 17.60
N ALA A 385 -22.98 -6.65 17.56
CA ALA A 385 -22.19 -6.43 18.77
C ALA A 385 -22.65 -5.17 19.54
N ALA A 386 -22.98 -4.10 18.81
CA ALA A 386 -23.48 -2.86 19.41
C ALA A 386 -24.86 -3.05 20.05
N ARG A 387 -25.79 -3.79 19.41
CA ARG A 387 -27.11 -4.10 19.99
C ARG A 387 -26.98 -4.90 21.28
N ALA A 388 -26.13 -5.93 21.27
CA ALA A 388 -25.85 -6.74 22.45
C ALA A 388 -25.24 -5.91 23.60
N ALA A 389 -24.37 -4.94 23.29
CA ALA A 389 -23.80 -4.03 24.29
C ALA A 389 -24.84 -3.06 24.86
N LEU A 390 -25.70 -2.49 24.01
CA LEU A 390 -26.73 -1.53 24.41
C LEU A 390 -27.93 -2.21 25.11
N GLY A 391 -28.12 -3.51 24.91
CA GLY A 391 -29.27 -4.27 25.39
C GLY A 391 -30.56 -3.88 24.68
N ILE A 392 -30.49 -3.67 23.36
CA ILE A 392 -31.63 -3.32 22.51
C ILE A 392 -31.98 -4.48 21.58
N ASP A 393 -33.27 -4.59 21.24
CA ASP A 393 -33.80 -5.64 20.38
C ASP A 393 -33.24 -5.56 18.95
N ASP A 394 -33.27 -6.68 18.25
CA ASP A 394 -32.86 -6.75 16.85
C ASP A 394 -33.94 -6.14 15.95
N ASP A 395 -33.88 -4.82 15.80
CA ASP A 395 -34.68 -4.06 14.84
C ASP A 395 -33.80 -3.56 13.67
N ASP A 396 -34.45 -3.09 12.60
CA ASP A 396 -33.75 -2.53 11.42
C ASP A 396 -33.09 -1.17 11.70
N ARG A 397 -33.10 -0.66 12.95
CA ARG A 397 -32.49 0.63 13.29
C ARG A 397 -30.99 0.47 13.56
N LEU A 398 -30.27 1.56 13.32
CA LEU A 398 -28.83 1.63 13.57
C LEU A 398 -28.58 1.65 15.09
N PRO A 399 -27.79 0.72 15.66
CA PRO A 399 -27.43 0.76 17.06
C PRO A 399 -26.39 1.86 17.31
N VAL A 400 -26.85 3.01 17.81
CA VAL A 400 -26.00 4.17 18.07
C VAL A 400 -25.45 4.13 19.49
N PRO A 401 -24.13 4.28 19.69
CA PRO A 401 -23.50 4.39 21.01
C PRO A 401 -24.11 5.49 21.88
N ASP A 402 -24.25 5.24 23.18
CA ASP A 402 -24.77 6.23 24.14
C ASP A 402 -23.72 7.25 24.58
N THR A 403 -22.43 6.88 24.45
CA THR A 403 -21.30 7.65 24.93
C THR A 403 -20.27 7.85 23.82
N LEU A 404 -19.66 9.03 23.77
CA LEU A 404 -18.72 9.47 22.73
C LEU A 404 -17.45 10.04 23.36
N LEU A 405 -16.28 9.52 22.98
CA LEU A 405 -14.98 10.13 23.23
C LEU A 405 -14.42 10.67 21.90
N LEU A 406 -14.11 11.95 21.87
CA LEU A 406 -13.50 12.62 20.72
C LEU A 406 -11.98 12.75 20.92
N ASN A 407 -11.20 12.34 19.92
CA ASN A 407 -9.76 12.47 19.90
C ASN A 407 -9.22 12.95 18.54
N GLY A 408 -8.00 13.49 18.54
CA GLY A 408 -7.35 14.04 17.35
C GLY A 408 -7.59 15.54 17.17
N GLY A 409 -6.63 16.19 16.49
CA GLY A 409 -6.55 17.66 16.40
C GLY A 409 -7.76 18.32 15.72
N VAL A 410 -8.54 17.58 14.92
CA VAL A 410 -9.75 18.11 14.29
C VAL A 410 -10.80 18.55 15.32
N PHE A 411 -10.89 17.84 16.46
CA PHE A 411 -11.88 18.17 17.50
C PHE A 411 -11.43 19.28 18.45
N ARG A 412 -10.28 19.95 18.21
CA ARG A 412 -10.05 21.28 18.80
C ARG A 412 -11.05 22.31 18.31
N GLY A 413 -11.60 22.13 17.10
CA GLY A 413 -12.71 22.93 16.60
C GLY A 413 -14.02 22.54 17.29
N ALA A 414 -14.47 23.35 18.25
CA ALA A 414 -15.71 23.10 19.00
C ALA A 414 -16.92 22.87 18.08
N ALA A 415 -16.98 23.58 16.94
CA ALA A 415 -18.04 23.42 15.95
C ALA A 415 -18.08 22.00 15.34
N LEU A 416 -16.91 21.38 15.09
CA LEU A 416 -16.80 20.03 14.55
C LEU A 416 -17.15 18.97 15.60
N ALA A 417 -16.68 19.17 16.84
CA ALA A 417 -17.03 18.30 17.97
C ALA A 417 -18.55 18.30 18.22
N HIS A 418 -19.18 19.48 18.29
CA HIS A 418 -20.63 19.60 18.43
C HIS A 418 -21.38 19.00 17.24
N ARG A 419 -20.87 19.16 16.02
CA ARG A 419 -21.50 18.59 14.82
C ARG A 419 -21.58 17.07 14.88
N LEU A 420 -20.49 16.39 15.22
CA LEU A 420 -20.48 14.92 15.31
C LEU A 420 -21.41 14.42 16.43
N ALA A 421 -21.40 15.08 17.60
CA ALA A 421 -22.32 14.76 18.69
C ALA A 421 -23.80 14.96 18.29
N ALA A 422 -24.11 16.01 17.52
CA ALA A 422 -25.45 16.27 17.01
C ALA A 422 -25.94 15.20 16.03
N VAL A 423 -25.06 14.77 15.11
CA VAL A 423 -25.35 13.67 14.16
C VAL A 423 -25.71 12.38 14.92
N LEU A 424 -24.88 11.99 15.88
CA LEU A 424 -25.13 10.78 16.68
C LEU A 424 -26.41 10.91 17.52
N SER A 425 -26.63 12.06 18.15
CA SER A 425 -27.86 12.31 18.92
C SER A 425 -29.11 12.24 18.03
N ALA A 426 -29.03 12.74 16.79
CA ALA A 426 -30.12 12.68 15.83
C ALA A 426 -30.41 11.23 15.37
N TRP A 427 -29.37 10.43 15.07
CA TRP A 427 -29.55 9.02 14.73
C TRP A 427 -30.10 8.20 15.90
N ARG A 428 -29.65 8.50 17.11
CA ARG A 428 -30.10 7.83 18.34
C ARG A 428 -31.52 8.24 18.76
N GLY A 429 -31.96 9.44 18.39
CA GLY A 429 -33.20 10.05 18.88
C GLY A 429 -33.13 10.54 20.33
N ALA A 430 -31.94 10.56 20.93
CA ALA A 430 -31.69 11.03 22.29
C ALA A 430 -30.22 11.50 22.44
N PRO A 431 -29.93 12.48 23.32
CA PRO A 431 -28.58 13.04 23.47
C PRO A 431 -27.51 11.99 23.78
N VAL A 432 -26.36 12.06 23.11
CA VAL A 432 -25.17 11.27 23.47
C VAL A 432 -24.36 11.95 24.57
N ARG A 433 -23.79 11.16 25.48
CA ARG A 433 -22.87 11.63 26.51
C ARG A 433 -21.49 11.84 25.89
N VAL A 434 -20.97 13.06 25.93
CA VAL A 434 -19.61 13.35 25.42
C VAL A 434 -18.62 13.35 26.57
N LEU A 435 -17.63 12.46 26.53
CA LEU A 435 -16.54 12.39 27.50
C LEU A 435 -15.53 13.50 27.22
N HIS A 436 -15.13 14.24 28.25
CA HIS A 436 -14.24 15.38 28.10
C HIS A 436 -12.77 14.97 27.88
N ASN A 437 -12.19 15.44 26.77
CA ASN A 437 -10.77 15.28 26.43
C ASN A 437 -10.13 16.66 26.23
N ALA A 438 -9.39 17.13 27.24
CA ALA A 438 -8.81 18.47 27.23
C ALA A 438 -7.63 18.61 26.26
N ASP A 439 -6.84 17.54 26.07
CA ASP A 439 -5.61 17.58 25.28
C ASP A 439 -5.57 16.45 24.22
N PRO A 440 -6.42 16.52 23.19
CA PRO A 440 -6.50 15.48 22.17
C PRO A 440 -5.18 15.24 21.42
N ASP A 441 -4.26 16.22 21.38
CA ASP A 441 -2.98 16.08 20.66
C ASP A 441 -1.93 15.25 21.41
N VAL A 442 -2.07 15.05 22.72
CA VAL A 442 -1.10 14.29 23.53
C VAL A 442 -1.73 13.08 24.22
N ALA A 443 -3.06 12.97 24.18
CA ALA A 443 -3.82 11.88 24.81
C ALA A 443 -3.36 10.51 24.33
N VAL A 444 -3.00 10.36 23.05
CA VAL A 444 -2.52 9.08 22.49
C VAL A 444 -1.19 8.66 23.14
N ALA A 445 -0.20 9.54 23.23
CA ALA A 445 1.09 9.23 23.84
C ALA A 445 0.95 8.95 25.35
N ARG A 446 0.18 9.77 26.08
CA ARG A 446 -0.11 9.53 27.51
C ARG A 446 -0.86 8.22 27.72
N GLY A 447 -1.79 7.92 26.82
CA GLY A 447 -2.56 6.68 26.75
C GLY A 447 -1.71 5.44 26.57
N ALA A 448 -0.65 5.53 25.77
CA ALA A 448 0.33 4.47 25.61
C ALA A 448 1.10 4.17 26.91
N VAL A 449 1.42 5.19 27.71
CA VAL A 449 1.97 5.02 29.07
C VAL A 449 0.92 4.39 29.99
N ALA A 450 -0.32 4.88 29.97
CA ALA A 450 -1.42 4.36 30.78
C ALA A 450 -1.73 2.88 30.47
N TYR A 451 -1.65 2.46 29.20
CA TYR A 451 -1.71 1.06 28.79
C TYR A 451 -0.60 0.22 29.44
N SER A 452 0.63 0.72 29.45
CA SER A 452 1.74 0.04 30.12
C SER A 452 1.56 -0.04 31.64
N LEU A 453 0.92 0.95 32.27
CA LEU A 453 0.53 0.92 33.68
C LEU A 453 -0.59 -0.10 33.92
N ALA A 454 -1.59 -0.16 33.05
CA ALA A 454 -2.71 -1.09 33.14
C ALA A 454 -2.23 -2.55 33.08
N ARG A 455 -1.27 -2.85 32.20
CA ARG A 455 -0.62 -4.16 32.14
C ARG A 455 0.13 -4.55 33.41
N ALA A 456 0.61 -3.56 34.17
CA ALA A 456 1.24 -3.78 35.47
C ALA A 456 0.22 -3.81 36.63
N GLY A 457 -1.09 -3.73 36.36
CA GLY A 457 -2.15 -3.67 37.37
C GLY A 457 -2.26 -2.32 38.08
N LEU A 458 -1.63 -1.27 37.54
CA LEU A 458 -1.57 0.07 38.16
C LEU A 458 -2.58 1.07 37.55
N ALA A 459 -3.31 0.65 36.51
CA ALA A 459 -4.34 1.44 35.85
C ALA A 459 -5.49 0.54 35.35
N PRO A 460 -6.68 1.10 35.08
CA PRO A 460 -7.80 0.37 34.50
C PRO A 460 -7.40 -0.29 33.16
N ALA A 461 -7.79 -1.54 32.98
CA ALA A 461 -7.50 -2.31 31.76
C ALA A 461 -8.72 -2.37 30.84
N ILE A 462 -8.48 -2.28 29.54
CA ILE A 462 -9.49 -2.58 28.53
C ILE A 462 -9.24 -4.01 28.06
N GLU A 463 -10.20 -4.91 28.29
CA GLU A 463 -10.15 -6.25 27.70
C GLU A 463 -10.10 -6.11 26.18
N SER A 464 -8.95 -6.48 25.62
CA SER A 464 -8.62 -6.29 24.22
C SER A 464 -8.45 -7.64 23.57
N GLY A 465 -9.50 -8.09 22.89
CA GLY A 465 -9.43 -9.19 21.95
C GLY A 465 -9.11 -8.69 20.53
N SER A 466 -8.84 -9.59 19.60
CA SER A 466 -8.59 -9.26 18.19
C SER A 466 -9.70 -8.35 17.63
N ALA A 467 -9.31 -7.26 16.99
CA ALA A 467 -10.23 -6.32 16.33
C ALA A 467 -10.94 -6.94 15.11
N ARG A 468 -10.30 -7.95 14.53
CA ARG A 468 -10.63 -8.53 13.24
C ARG A 468 -10.76 -10.04 13.38
N SER A 469 -11.60 -10.63 12.55
CA SER A 469 -11.52 -12.07 12.30
C SER A 469 -10.53 -12.31 11.16
N TYR A 470 -9.65 -13.28 11.34
CA TYR A 470 -8.69 -13.71 10.34
C TYR A 470 -9.16 -15.02 9.75
N PHE A 471 -9.14 -15.10 8.43
CA PHE A 471 -9.58 -16.27 7.70
C PHE A 471 -8.51 -16.75 6.73
N LEU A 472 -8.36 -18.06 6.65
CA LEU A 472 -7.61 -18.74 5.60
C LEU A 472 -8.55 -19.00 4.42
N LEU A 473 -8.26 -18.40 3.28
CA LEU A 473 -9.00 -18.66 2.04
C LEU A 473 -8.78 -20.11 1.58
N LEU A 474 -9.84 -20.72 1.05
CA LEU A 474 -9.83 -22.07 0.48
C LEU A 474 -10.13 -22.00 -1.02
N ASP A 475 -9.38 -22.73 -1.84
CA ASP A 475 -9.65 -22.86 -3.26
C ASP A 475 -10.44 -24.13 -3.53
N GLU A 476 -11.75 -23.98 -3.45
CA GLU A 476 -12.67 -25.00 -3.91
C GLU A 476 -13.54 -24.45 -5.05
N ALA A 477 -13.59 -25.19 -6.15
CA ALA A 477 -14.53 -24.95 -7.24
C ALA A 477 -15.97 -24.85 -6.71
N PRO A 478 -16.87 -24.06 -7.36
CA PRO A 478 -18.23 -23.89 -6.89
C PRO A 478 -18.97 -25.24 -6.92
N ALA A 479 -19.26 -25.79 -5.74
CA ALA A 479 -20.27 -26.83 -5.64
C ALA A 479 -21.64 -26.20 -5.97
N GLY A 480 -22.44 -26.88 -6.78
CA GLY A 480 -23.71 -26.37 -7.31
C GLY A 480 -24.63 -25.85 -6.20
N GLY A 481 -25.03 -24.58 -6.33
CA GLY A 481 -25.90 -23.87 -5.37
C GLY A 481 -25.39 -22.49 -4.93
N ARG A 482 -24.15 -22.11 -5.29
CA ARG A 482 -23.53 -20.83 -4.86
C ARG A 482 -23.98 -19.64 -5.70
N LYS A 483 -24.07 -18.47 -5.07
CA LYS A 483 -24.13 -17.17 -5.77
C LYS A 483 -22.74 -16.86 -6.32
N ASP A 484 -22.65 -16.42 -7.56
CA ASP A 484 -21.38 -16.08 -8.22
C ASP A 484 -20.57 -15.04 -7.42
N GLY A 485 -19.27 -15.30 -7.19
CA GLY A 485 -18.32 -14.29 -6.68
C GLY A 485 -17.94 -14.32 -5.19
N GLN A 486 -18.46 -15.22 -4.35
CA GLN A 486 -18.09 -15.29 -2.92
C GLN A 486 -16.78 -16.06 -2.65
N LEU A 487 -16.04 -15.66 -1.61
CA LEU A 487 -14.76 -16.26 -1.18
C LEU A 487 -14.98 -17.25 -0.03
N ARG A 488 -14.69 -18.54 -0.25
CA ARG A 488 -14.79 -19.55 0.82
C ARG A 488 -13.55 -19.48 1.72
N ALA A 489 -13.74 -19.49 3.04
CA ALA A 489 -12.64 -19.36 3.98
C ALA A 489 -12.88 -20.14 5.30
N VAL A 490 -11.80 -20.54 5.98
CA VAL A 490 -11.82 -21.04 7.37
C VAL A 490 -11.43 -19.92 8.32
N CYS A 491 -12.22 -19.68 9.37
CA CYS A 491 -11.83 -18.78 10.44
C CYS A 491 -10.65 -19.36 11.22
N VAL A 492 -9.48 -18.71 11.15
CA VAL A 492 -8.28 -19.14 11.89
C VAL A 492 -8.15 -18.44 13.23
N LEU A 493 -8.56 -17.18 13.31
CA LEU A 493 -8.58 -16.43 14.56
C LEU A 493 -9.84 -15.55 14.60
N PRO A 494 -10.81 -15.84 15.47
CA PRO A 494 -12.04 -15.06 15.56
C PRO A 494 -11.79 -13.68 16.18
N ARG A 495 -12.62 -12.71 15.80
CA ARG A 495 -12.71 -11.42 16.50
C ARG A 495 -12.94 -11.66 18.00
N GLY A 496 -12.28 -10.86 18.83
CA GLY A 496 -12.32 -11.01 20.29
C GLY A 496 -11.30 -11.99 20.86
N ALA A 497 -10.54 -12.71 20.04
CA ALA A 497 -9.48 -13.61 20.53
C ALA A 497 -8.43 -12.85 21.37
N ARG A 498 -8.14 -13.34 22.59
CA ARG A 498 -7.21 -12.67 23.52
C ARG A 498 -5.78 -12.74 23.01
N ALA A 499 -5.03 -11.64 23.13
CA ALA A 499 -3.60 -11.63 22.85
C ALA A 499 -2.85 -12.62 23.76
N GLY A 500 -1.84 -13.29 23.21
CA GLY A 500 -1.07 -14.35 23.87
C GLY A 500 -1.81 -15.68 24.04
N HIS A 501 -3.09 -15.77 23.65
CA HIS A 501 -3.85 -17.02 23.69
C HIS A 501 -3.84 -17.69 22.32
N GLU A 502 -3.21 -18.87 22.26
CA GLU A 502 -3.15 -19.70 21.06
C GLU A 502 -4.46 -20.48 20.89
N ILE A 503 -5.09 -20.36 19.73
CA ILE A 503 -6.28 -21.09 19.34
C ILE A 503 -5.89 -22.15 18.32
N THR A 504 -6.03 -23.42 18.70
CA THR A 504 -5.82 -24.56 17.80
C THR A 504 -7.13 -24.96 17.14
N LEU A 505 -7.11 -25.16 15.82
CA LEU A 505 -8.26 -25.60 15.04
C LEU A 505 -8.41 -27.12 15.18
N ALA A 506 -8.74 -27.59 16.39
CA ALA A 506 -8.74 -29.01 16.74
C ALA A 506 -9.69 -29.89 15.89
N GLU A 507 -10.73 -29.29 15.31
CA GLU A 507 -11.71 -29.98 14.46
C GLU A 507 -11.35 -29.98 12.97
N ARG A 508 -10.21 -29.38 12.58
CA ARG A 508 -9.76 -29.27 11.19
C ARG A 508 -8.35 -29.84 11.04
N SER A 509 -8.19 -30.76 10.10
CA SER A 509 -6.90 -31.37 9.77
C SER A 509 -6.47 -30.95 8.37
N PHE A 510 -5.18 -30.62 8.23
CA PHE A 510 -4.55 -30.20 6.98
C PHE A 510 -3.38 -31.14 6.66
N ALA A 511 -3.14 -31.45 5.37
CA ALA A 511 -1.92 -32.16 4.97
C ALA A 511 -0.78 -31.15 4.79
N LEU A 512 0.30 -31.34 5.54
CA LEU A 512 1.54 -30.58 5.39
C LEU A 512 2.63 -31.41 4.73
N ARG A 513 3.22 -30.92 3.63
CA ARG A 513 4.34 -31.56 2.95
C ARG A 513 5.68 -31.04 3.46
N LEU A 514 6.47 -31.89 4.13
CA LEU A 514 7.79 -31.52 4.66
C LEU A 514 8.87 -31.40 3.58
N GLY A 515 9.82 -30.47 3.77
CA GLY A 515 10.88 -30.13 2.79
C GLY A 515 10.35 -29.48 1.51
N ARG A 516 9.02 -29.34 1.47
CA ARG A 516 8.26 -28.56 0.57
C ARG A 516 7.54 -27.48 1.39
N PRO A 517 6.98 -26.52 0.69
CA PRO A 517 6.74 -25.24 1.33
C PRO A 517 5.27 -24.94 1.23
N VAL A 518 4.79 -23.97 1.96
CA VAL A 518 3.35 -23.80 2.13
C VAL A 518 3.02 -22.34 2.20
N ARG A 519 1.97 -21.94 1.46
CA ARG A 519 1.45 -20.59 1.46
C ARG A 519 0.11 -20.58 2.17
N PHE A 520 -0.15 -19.51 2.90
CA PHE A 520 -1.44 -19.27 3.54
C PHE A 520 -1.98 -17.94 3.03
N HIS A 521 -3.05 -18.00 2.24
CA HIS A 521 -3.76 -16.82 1.77
C HIS A 521 -4.72 -16.36 2.85
N LEU A 522 -4.33 -15.32 3.58
CA LEU A 522 -5.14 -14.78 4.65
C LEU A 522 -5.93 -13.57 4.19
N VAL A 523 -7.16 -13.48 4.68
CA VAL A 523 -7.96 -12.26 4.66
C VAL A 523 -8.34 -11.90 6.08
N SER A 524 -8.45 -10.61 6.33
CA SER A 524 -9.05 -10.11 7.56
C SER A 524 -10.41 -9.47 7.25
N VAL A 525 -11.36 -9.66 8.14
CA VAL A 525 -12.66 -8.98 8.10
C VAL A 525 -12.86 -8.23 9.41
N VAL A 526 -13.33 -6.99 9.27
CA VAL A 526 -13.53 -6.06 10.37
C VAL A 526 -14.93 -6.19 10.98
N GLY A 527 -15.93 -6.52 10.16
CA GLY A 527 -17.32 -6.57 10.57
C GLY A 527 -17.80 -7.88 11.19
N ASP A 528 -19.10 -7.91 11.47
CA ASP A 528 -19.85 -9.07 11.98
C ASP A 528 -19.99 -10.18 10.91
N ALA A 529 -18.87 -10.60 10.28
CA ALA A 529 -18.84 -11.76 9.40
C ALA A 529 -19.16 -13.04 10.21
N GLY A 530 -20.46 -13.24 10.45
CA GLY A 530 -21.09 -14.44 10.96
C GLY A 530 -20.77 -14.88 12.39
N ASN A 531 -20.12 -14.06 13.24
CA ASN A 531 -19.60 -14.52 14.55
C ASN A 531 -18.83 -15.86 14.42
N ALA A 532 -18.08 -16.00 13.32
CA ALA A 532 -17.38 -17.25 13.00
C ALA A 532 -16.44 -17.64 14.13
N ARG A 533 -16.60 -18.86 14.64
CA ARG A 533 -15.71 -19.47 15.61
C ARG A 533 -14.48 -20.01 14.88
N ALA A 534 -13.38 -20.19 15.61
CA ALA A 534 -12.19 -20.83 15.04
C ALA A 534 -12.55 -22.20 14.45
N GLY A 535 -12.18 -22.45 13.20
CA GLY A 535 -12.50 -23.67 12.45
C GLY A 535 -13.80 -23.61 11.62
N ASP A 536 -14.62 -22.58 11.78
CA ASP A 536 -15.85 -22.42 10.97
C ASP A 536 -15.51 -22.14 9.50
N LEU A 537 -16.29 -22.74 8.61
CA LEU A 537 -16.28 -22.48 7.17
C LEU A 537 -17.30 -21.39 6.86
N VAL A 538 -16.84 -20.30 6.23
CA VAL A 538 -17.68 -19.15 5.88
C VAL A 538 -17.52 -18.77 4.42
N ASP A 539 -18.57 -18.20 3.84
CA ASP A 539 -18.54 -17.53 2.55
C ASP A 539 -18.46 -16.02 2.78
N LEU A 540 -17.36 -15.41 2.34
CA LEU A 540 -17.05 -14.00 2.52
C LEU A 540 -17.35 -13.21 1.24
N ASP A 541 -17.87 -12.01 1.39
CA ASP A 541 -18.01 -11.06 0.27
C ASP A 541 -16.62 -10.46 -0.06
N PRO A 542 -16.15 -10.51 -1.32
CA PRO A 542 -14.90 -9.86 -1.74
C PRO A 542 -14.82 -8.37 -1.40
N ALA A 543 -15.95 -7.66 -1.27
CA ALA A 543 -15.98 -6.25 -0.93
C ALA A 543 -15.67 -5.97 0.56
N ASP A 544 -15.87 -6.95 1.44
CA ASP A 544 -15.75 -6.79 2.90
C ASP A 544 -14.42 -7.35 3.45
N VAL A 545 -13.59 -7.93 2.58
CA VAL A 545 -12.30 -8.53 2.97
C VAL A 545 -11.13 -7.59 2.68
N VAL A 546 -10.19 -7.54 3.61
CA VAL A 546 -8.85 -6.99 3.38
C VAL A 546 -7.89 -8.16 3.18
N ARG A 547 -7.30 -8.26 1.99
CA ARG A 547 -6.28 -9.28 1.70
C ARG A 547 -5.00 -8.92 2.45
N LEU A 548 -4.46 -9.88 3.20
CA LEU A 548 -3.20 -9.72 3.91
C LEU A 548 -2.03 -10.18 3.02
N PRO A 549 -0.79 -9.72 3.30
CA PRO A 549 0.40 -10.35 2.75
C PRO A 549 0.33 -11.84 3.05
N ALA A 550 0.71 -12.68 2.08
CA ALA A 550 0.64 -14.10 2.31
C ALA A 550 1.77 -14.55 3.26
N ILE A 551 1.46 -15.55 4.06
CA ILE A 551 2.48 -16.24 4.84
C ILE A 551 3.05 -17.37 3.98
N ALA A 552 4.38 -17.49 3.92
CA ALA A 552 5.07 -18.55 3.18
C ALA A 552 6.23 -19.15 4.00
N ALA A 553 6.33 -20.48 4.07
CA ALA A 553 7.40 -21.15 4.83
C ALA A 553 7.81 -22.51 4.22
N VAL A 554 9.09 -22.90 4.36
CA VAL A 554 9.51 -24.32 4.29
C VAL A 554 9.65 -24.90 5.66
N LEU A 555 8.97 -26.02 5.85
CA LEU A 555 9.00 -26.76 7.10
C LEU A 555 9.90 -27.98 6.92
N ARG A 556 11.05 -27.99 7.61
CA ARG A 556 12.00 -29.12 7.63
C ARG A 556 11.70 -30.04 8.83
N ALA A 557 11.91 -31.35 8.67
CA ALA A 557 11.82 -32.31 9.77
C ALA A 557 13.01 -32.15 10.73
N ARG A 558 12.80 -32.35 12.04
CA ARG A 558 13.87 -32.27 13.06
C ARG A 558 14.84 -33.46 13.03
N ASP A 559 14.39 -34.63 12.57
CA ASP A 559 15.21 -35.85 12.51
C ASP A 559 15.59 -36.24 11.07
N ALA A 560 16.89 -36.13 10.75
CA ALA A 560 17.45 -36.45 9.45
C ALA A 560 17.43 -37.95 9.08
N ARG A 561 16.96 -38.84 9.98
CA ARG A 561 17.01 -40.31 9.81
C ARG A 561 15.71 -40.96 9.33
N ALA A 562 14.60 -40.20 9.24
CA ALA A 562 13.31 -40.72 8.74
C ALA A 562 12.92 -40.12 7.36
N GLY A 563 13.87 -39.55 6.63
CA GLY A 563 13.63 -38.79 5.41
C GLY A 563 13.32 -39.64 4.17
N ALA A 564 12.08 -40.12 4.05
CA ALA A 564 11.50 -40.32 2.73
C ALA A 564 11.20 -38.93 2.13
N ARG A 565 11.85 -38.59 1.01
CA ARG A 565 11.57 -37.36 0.25
C ARG A 565 10.08 -37.34 -0.14
N GLY A 566 9.25 -36.50 0.51
CA GLY A 566 7.87 -36.23 0.10
C GLY A 566 6.74 -36.73 1.01
N SER A 567 6.98 -37.04 2.28
CA SER A 567 5.90 -37.42 3.22
C SER A 567 4.97 -36.24 3.54
N GLU A 568 3.66 -36.43 3.33
CA GLU A 568 2.59 -35.60 3.91
C GLU A 568 2.37 -36.02 5.35
N ILE A 569 2.38 -35.06 6.28
CA ILE A 569 1.99 -35.28 7.67
C ILE A 569 0.68 -34.52 7.95
N PRO A 570 -0.27 -35.13 8.68
CA PRO A 570 -1.45 -34.40 9.15
C PRO A 570 -1.03 -33.37 10.22
N VAL A 571 -1.51 -32.14 10.05
CA VAL A 571 -1.28 -31.04 10.98
C VAL A 571 -2.57 -30.30 11.29
N GLN A 572 -2.62 -29.72 12.48
CA GLN A 572 -3.59 -28.70 12.85
C GLN A 572 -2.96 -27.33 12.68
N LEU A 573 -3.80 -26.34 12.35
CA LEU A 573 -3.39 -24.94 12.42
C LEU A 573 -3.65 -24.43 13.82
N ALA A 574 -2.71 -23.62 14.31
CA ALA A 574 -2.90 -22.80 15.49
C ALA A 574 -2.63 -21.35 15.13
N ALA A 575 -3.43 -20.44 15.66
CA ALA A 575 -3.25 -19.01 15.48
C ALA A 575 -3.34 -18.30 16.83
N ALA A 576 -2.53 -17.28 17.00
CA ALA A 576 -2.56 -16.41 18.17
C ALA A 576 -2.39 -14.97 17.70
N LEU A 577 -2.91 -14.02 18.46
CA LEU A 577 -2.42 -12.64 18.37
C LEU A 577 -1.26 -12.53 19.34
N SER A 578 -0.08 -12.09 18.90
CA SER A 578 1.03 -11.86 19.80
C SER A 578 0.68 -10.80 20.85
N GLU A 579 1.46 -10.73 21.92
CA GLU A 579 1.39 -9.61 22.86
C GLU A 579 1.68 -8.24 22.21
N LEU A 580 2.26 -8.25 21.00
CA LEU A 580 2.57 -7.08 20.18
C LEU A 580 1.44 -6.74 19.18
N GLY A 581 0.34 -7.49 19.19
CA GLY A 581 -0.82 -7.25 18.32
C GLY A 581 -0.63 -7.67 16.87
N THR A 582 0.36 -8.53 16.60
CA THR A 582 0.62 -9.13 15.28
C THR A 582 0.05 -10.54 15.22
N LEU A 583 -0.50 -10.95 14.08
CA LEU A 583 -0.98 -12.33 13.91
C LEU A 583 0.21 -13.29 13.85
N GLU A 584 0.21 -14.29 14.73
CA GLU A 584 1.11 -15.43 14.70
C GLU A 584 0.34 -16.68 14.28
N MET A 585 0.92 -17.45 13.36
CA MET A 585 0.35 -18.73 12.93
C MET A 585 1.36 -19.85 13.04
N PHE A 586 0.86 -21.04 13.32
CA PHE A 586 1.67 -22.25 13.50
C PHE A 586 0.99 -23.46 12.83
N CYS A 587 1.82 -24.38 12.34
CA CYS A 587 1.40 -25.75 12.06
C CYS A 587 1.83 -26.65 13.23
N VAL A 588 0.94 -27.52 13.71
CA VAL A 588 1.19 -28.46 14.82
C VAL A 588 0.92 -29.89 14.33
N ALA A 589 1.91 -30.78 14.46
CA ALA A 589 1.77 -32.17 14.01
C ALA A 589 0.77 -32.97 14.86
N GLU A 590 -0.07 -33.78 14.22
CA GLU A 590 -1.05 -34.64 14.90
C GLU A 590 -0.48 -36.00 15.37
N ASP A 591 0.79 -36.28 15.05
CA ASP A 591 1.45 -37.56 15.33
C ASP A 591 1.92 -37.74 16.80
N GLY A 592 1.63 -36.76 17.66
CA GLY A 592 1.92 -36.81 19.10
C GLY A 592 3.38 -36.59 19.49
N ASN A 593 4.26 -36.23 18.56
CA ASN A 593 5.69 -36.01 18.83
C ASN A 593 6.02 -34.57 19.31
N GLY A 594 5.04 -33.67 19.34
CA GLY A 594 5.20 -32.27 19.76
C GLY A 594 5.90 -31.35 18.75
N GLN A 595 6.03 -31.74 17.48
CA GLN A 595 6.59 -30.88 16.43
C GLN A 595 5.64 -29.72 16.10
N ARG A 596 6.18 -28.49 16.15
CA ARG A 596 5.50 -27.24 15.77
C ARG A 596 6.38 -26.38 14.88
N TRP A 597 5.76 -25.66 13.95
CA TRP A 597 6.44 -24.73 13.02
C TRP A 597 5.76 -23.37 13.01
N ARG A 598 6.54 -22.28 13.13
CA ARG A 598 6.06 -20.88 13.02
C ARG A 598 5.97 -20.47 11.55
N LEU A 599 4.94 -19.70 11.24
CA LEU A 599 4.63 -19.18 9.91
C LEU A 599 4.76 -17.65 9.92
N GLU A 600 5.52 -17.06 8.98
CA GLU A 600 5.86 -15.61 8.97
C GLU A 600 5.41 -14.89 7.69
N PHE A 601 5.03 -13.61 7.82
CA PHE A 601 4.61 -12.78 6.69
C PHE A 601 5.80 -12.39 5.82
N GLN A 602 5.68 -12.53 4.50
CA GLN A 602 6.70 -12.01 3.58
C GLN A 602 6.59 -10.47 3.49
N LEU A 603 7.53 -9.77 4.10
CA LEU A 603 7.85 -8.39 3.75
C LEU A 603 8.67 -8.43 2.47
N ARG A 604 8.30 -7.65 1.46
CA ARG A 604 9.07 -7.57 0.19
C ARG A 604 10.55 -7.38 0.54
N GLY A 605 11.39 -8.37 0.22
CA GLY A 605 12.84 -8.25 0.30
C GLY A 605 13.62 -9.23 1.19
N GLU A 606 13.02 -10.24 1.84
CA GLU A 606 13.84 -11.26 2.53
C GLU A 606 14.19 -12.45 1.63
N GLU A 607 15.50 -12.66 1.43
CA GLU A 607 16.10 -13.61 0.48
C GLU A 607 16.07 -15.09 0.91
N ASP A 608 15.52 -15.45 2.07
CA ASP A 608 15.62 -16.82 2.62
C ASP A 608 14.29 -17.37 3.17
N ALA A 609 13.32 -17.65 2.30
CA ALA A 609 12.18 -18.51 2.67
C ALA A 609 11.78 -19.41 1.49
N PRO A 610 11.72 -20.75 1.64
CA PRO A 610 11.56 -21.59 0.46
C PRO A 610 10.07 -21.97 0.17
N ALA A 611 9.91 -22.95 -0.71
CA ALA A 611 9.16 -22.98 -1.97
C ALA A 611 7.70 -23.54 -2.28
N ALA A 612 6.54 -22.89 -2.04
CA ALA A 612 5.24 -23.56 -1.74
C ALA A 612 4.64 -24.66 -2.67
N ALA A 613 3.86 -25.59 -2.10
CA ALA A 613 3.50 -26.90 -2.65
C ALA A 613 1.99 -27.23 -2.62
N ASP A 614 1.25 -26.80 -3.63
CA ASP A 614 -0.16 -27.16 -3.83
C ASP A 614 -0.44 -28.63 -4.14
N VAL A 615 -1.74 -28.97 -4.02
CA VAL A 615 -2.31 -30.23 -4.47
C VAL A 615 -2.01 -30.41 -5.95
N PRO A 616 -1.20 -31.40 -6.31
CA PRO A 616 -0.78 -31.59 -7.67
C PRO A 616 -2.00 -31.98 -8.51
N HIS A 617 -2.12 -31.39 -9.69
CA HIS A 617 -3.04 -31.86 -10.72
C HIS A 617 -2.90 -33.40 -10.83
N PRO A 618 -3.98 -34.18 -10.93
CA PRO A 618 -3.91 -35.66 -10.89
C PRO A 618 -2.93 -36.25 -11.92
N GLN A 619 -2.73 -35.55 -13.03
CA GLN A 619 -1.82 -35.92 -14.12
C GLN A 619 -0.48 -35.17 -14.10
N LEU A 620 -0.14 -34.46 -13.01
CA LEU A 620 1.12 -33.75 -12.88
C LEU A 620 2.33 -34.69 -13.01
N ASP A 621 2.28 -35.85 -12.36
CA ASP A 621 3.40 -36.80 -12.41
C ASP A 621 3.63 -37.33 -13.83
N ASP A 622 2.56 -37.52 -14.61
CA ASP A 622 2.66 -37.94 -16.01
C ASP A 622 3.18 -36.80 -16.90
N ALA A 623 2.74 -35.57 -16.65
CA ALA A 623 3.29 -34.38 -17.28
C ALA A 623 4.81 -34.22 -16.99
N VAL A 624 5.23 -34.43 -15.73
CA VAL A 624 6.66 -34.40 -15.34
C VAL A 624 7.42 -35.53 -16.02
N LYS A 625 6.89 -36.76 -16.12
CA LYS A 625 7.52 -37.86 -16.87
C LYS A 625 7.75 -37.50 -18.34
N ARG A 626 6.83 -36.76 -18.97
CA ARG A 626 7.02 -36.27 -20.35
C ARG A 626 8.13 -35.22 -20.44
N ILE A 627 8.18 -34.28 -19.51
CA ILE A 627 9.28 -33.31 -19.41
C ILE A 627 10.62 -34.04 -19.21
N ASP A 628 10.64 -35.06 -18.35
CA ASP A 628 11.81 -35.92 -18.12
C ASP A 628 12.27 -36.67 -19.37
N ARG A 629 11.33 -37.20 -20.17
CA ARG A 629 11.65 -37.89 -21.41
C ARG A 629 12.32 -36.96 -22.44
N ILE A 630 11.86 -35.72 -22.54
CA ILE A 630 12.40 -34.75 -23.51
C ILE A 630 13.70 -34.10 -23.01
N PHE A 631 13.76 -33.65 -21.76
CA PHE A 631 14.86 -32.82 -21.23
C PHE A 631 15.76 -33.52 -20.20
N GLY A 632 15.39 -34.70 -19.70
CA GLY A 632 16.11 -35.40 -18.62
C GLY A 632 17.46 -36.00 -19.06
N ALA A 633 18.31 -36.39 -18.10
CA ALA A 633 19.74 -36.66 -18.31
C ALA A 633 20.10 -37.86 -19.21
N ARG A 634 19.17 -38.75 -19.57
CA ARG A 634 19.47 -39.95 -20.37
C ARG A 634 19.61 -39.59 -21.85
N ASN A 635 20.58 -40.20 -22.52
CA ASN A 635 20.83 -40.08 -23.97
C ASN A 635 19.79 -40.91 -24.77
N GLN A 636 18.50 -40.74 -24.45
CA GLN A 636 17.40 -41.36 -25.17
C GLN A 636 17.30 -40.71 -26.55
N GLN A 637 17.15 -41.52 -27.61
CA GLN A 637 16.82 -41.01 -28.94
C GLN A 637 15.40 -40.42 -28.89
N VAL A 638 15.32 -39.09 -28.78
CA VAL A 638 14.08 -38.32 -28.82
C VAL A 638 13.98 -37.68 -30.19
N GLU A 639 12.94 -38.04 -30.94
CA GLU A 639 12.69 -37.51 -32.27
C GLU A 639 12.28 -36.02 -32.22
N ALA A 640 12.71 -35.20 -33.19
CA ALA A 640 12.38 -33.78 -33.23
C ALA A 640 10.86 -33.50 -33.32
N ARG A 641 10.07 -34.46 -33.85
CA ARG A 641 8.60 -34.40 -33.83
C ARG A 641 8.06 -34.48 -32.40
N GLU A 642 8.65 -35.33 -31.57
CA GLU A 642 8.22 -35.57 -30.20
C GLU A 642 8.43 -34.31 -29.34
N VAL A 643 9.59 -33.65 -29.50
CA VAL A 643 9.92 -32.38 -28.84
C VAL A 643 8.89 -31.31 -29.16
N ARG A 644 8.55 -31.13 -30.45
CA ARG A 644 7.57 -30.13 -30.90
C ARG A 644 6.16 -30.40 -30.39
N GLN A 645 5.81 -31.66 -30.17
CA GLN A 645 4.50 -32.08 -29.69
C GLN A 645 4.34 -31.99 -28.17
N LEU A 646 5.42 -31.77 -27.41
CA LEU A 646 5.39 -31.73 -25.94
C LEU A 646 4.32 -30.76 -25.41
N ARG A 647 4.20 -29.55 -25.98
CA ARG A 647 3.19 -28.58 -25.53
C ARG A 647 1.77 -29.11 -25.70
N GLY A 648 1.43 -29.62 -26.88
CA GLY A 648 0.11 -30.17 -27.16
C GLY A 648 -0.18 -31.43 -26.33
N ALA A 649 0.85 -32.23 -26.03
CA ALA A 649 0.72 -33.37 -25.13
C ALA A 649 0.41 -32.94 -23.69
N LEU A 650 1.07 -31.89 -23.19
CA LEU A 650 0.78 -31.33 -21.87
C LEU A 650 -0.63 -30.73 -21.81
N GLU A 651 -1.09 -30.02 -22.84
CA GLU A 651 -2.46 -29.49 -22.92
C GLU A 651 -3.52 -30.60 -23.00
N HIS A 652 -3.22 -31.71 -23.67
CA HIS A 652 -4.10 -32.87 -23.70
C HIS A 652 -4.21 -33.55 -22.33
N GLU A 653 -3.12 -33.59 -21.57
CA GLU A 653 -3.07 -34.23 -20.25
C GLU A 653 -3.52 -33.33 -19.10
N LEU A 654 -3.33 -32.03 -19.19
CA LEU A 654 -3.59 -31.09 -18.08
C LEU A 654 -4.82 -30.20 -18.34
N GLY A 655 -5.51 -30.41 -19.47
CA GLY A 655 -6.52 -29.50 -19.97
C GLY A 655 -5.93 -28.26 -20.65
N GLY A 656 -6.81 -27.42 -21.20
CA GLY A 656 -6.37 -26.21 -21.92
C GLY A 656 -5.55 -25.27 -21.03
N ARG A 657 -4.46 -24.73 -21.57
CA ARG A 657 -3.45 -23.94 -20.84
C ARG A 657 -3.98 -22.67 -20.17
N GLU A 658 -5.12 -22.18 -20.62
CA GLU A 658 -5.88 -21.07 -20.03
C GLU A 658 -6.49 -21.41 -18.67
N ARG A 659 -6.64 -22.71 -18.37
CA ARG A 659 -7.13 -23.24 -17.09
C ARG A 659 -6.01 -23.75 -16.18
N TRP A 660 -4.74 -23.64 -16.59
CA TRP A 660 -3.62 -24.06 -15.75
C TRP A 660 -3.44 -23.10 -14.60
N GLU A 661 -3.64 -23.59 -13.39
CA GLU A 661 -3.55 -22.78 -12.18
C GLU A 661 -2.10 -22.44 -11.80
N THR A 662 -1.87 -21.35 -11.05
CA THR A 662 -0.53 -20.87 -10.66
C THR A 662 0.32 -22.00 -10.09
N PRO A 663 -0.20 -22.87 -9.20
CA PRO A 663 0.62 -23.92 -8.65
C PRO A 663 1.05 -24.99 -9.64
N LEU A 664 0.15 -25.39 -10.54
CA LEU A 664 0.47 -26.32 -11.62
C LEU A 664 1.56 -25.72 -12.52
N LEU A 665 1.41 -24.45 -12.90
CA LEU A 665 2.40 -23.71 -13.67
C LEU A 665 3.76 -23.72 -12.97
N ARG A 666 3.81 -23.40 -11.68
CA ARG A 666 5.05 -23.36 -10.90
C ARG A 666 5.71 -24.73 -10.75
N ARG A 667 4.94 -25.80 -10.60
CA ARG A 667 5.47 -27.18 -10.60
C ARG A 667 6.07 -27.59 -11.94
N LEU A 668 5.39 -27.26 -13.05
CA LEU A 668 5.91 -27.51 -14.38
C LEU A 668 7.20 -26.70 -14.62
N PHE A 669 7.25 -25.46 -14.13
CA PHE A 669 8.46 -24.64 -14.16
C PHE A 669 9.61 -25.29 -13.38
N ASP A 670 9.37 -25.73 -12.14
CA ASP A 670 10.39 -26.40 -11.33
C ASP A 670 10.95 -27.65 -12.05
N ALA A 671 10.06 -28.45 -12.65
CA ALA A 671 10.47 -29.60 -13.44
C ALA A 671 11.34 -29.21 -14.64
N LEU A 672 10.94 -28.17 -15.39
CA LEU A 672 11.71 -27.64 -16.52
C LEU A 672 13.08 -27.10 -16.08
N MET A 673 13.15 -26.38 -14.96
CA MET A 673 14.38 -25.78 -14.43
C MET A 673 15.40 -26.82 -13.97
N GLU A 674 14.96 -27.85 -13.24
CA GLU A 674 15.84 -28.97 -12.84
C GLU A 674 16.48 -29.65 -14.07
N ARG A 675 15.79 -29.59 -15.22
CA ARG A 675 16.22 -30.20 -16.49
C ARG A 675 16.73 -29.17 -17.51
N ALA A 676 17.06 -27.95 -17.08
CA ALA A 676 17.44 -26.85 -17.96
C ALA A 676 18.64 -27.19 -18.87
N LYS A 677 19.56 -28.06 -18.46
CA LYS A 677 20.69 -28.50 -19.31
C LYS A 677 20.23 -29.22 -20.58
N GLY A 678 19.11 -29.94 -20.53
CA GLY A 678 18.55 -30.66 -21.68
C GLY A 678 18.06 -29.75 -22.82
N ARG A 679 17.80 -28.46 -22.54
CA ARG A 679 17.38 -27.48 -23.55
C ARG A 679 18.41 -27.29 -24.68
N ARG A 680 19.69 -27.56 -24.39
CA ARG A 680 20.84 -27.34 -25.28
C ARG A 680 21.12 -28.47 -26.29
N ARG A 681 20.20 -29.45 -26.42
CA ARG A 681 20.36 -30.63 -27.29
C ARG A 681 20.10 -30.36 -28.77
N SER A 682 19.08 -29.56 -29.07
CA SER A 682 18.76 -29.12 -30.44
C SER A 682 18.01 -27.79 -30.38
N ALA A 683 17.91 -27.08 -31.52
CA ALA A 683 17.15 -25.85 -31.61
C ALA A 683 15.68 -26.04 -31.17
N GLU A 684 15.07 -27.18 -31.51
CA GLU A 684 13.69 -27.50 -31.08
C GLU A 684 13.57 -27.65 -29.56
N HIS A 685 14.56 -28.26 -28.89
CA HIS A 685 14.57 -28.35 -27.43
C HIS A 685 14.67 -26.97 -26.79
N GLU A 686 15.56 -26.11 -27.32
CA GLU A 686 15.75 -24.76 -26.78
C GLU A 686 14.49 -23.90 -26.95
N ARG A 687 13.84 -23.94 -28.12
CA ARG A 687 12.57 -23.24 -28.39
C ARG A 687 11.46 -23.67 -27.43
N VAL A 688 11.20 -24.98 -27.33
CA VAL A 688 10.10 -25.52 -26.53
C VAL A 688 10.33 -25.25 -25.04
N TRP A 689 11.57 -25.39 -24.57
CA TRP A 689 11.92 -25.10 -23.18
C TRP A 689 11.72 -23.62 -22.84
N LEU A 690 12.25 -22.70 -23.66
CA LEU A 690 12.10 -21.26 -23.43
C LEU A 690 10.63 -20.85 -23.39
N ASN A 691 9.81 -21.38 -24.31
CA ASN A 691 8.40 -21.06 -24.32
C ASN A 691 7.68 -21.57 -23.06
N LEU A 692 7.86 -22.86 -22.73
CA LEU A 692 7.18 -23.49 -21.59
C LEU A 692 7.65 -22.87 -20.27
N ALA A 693 8.95 -22.60 -20.10
CA ALA A 693 9.47 -21.97 -18.89
C ALA A 693 8.89 -20.56 -18.72
N GLY A 694 8.88 -19.74 -19.78
CA GLY A 694 8.28 -18.41 -19.74
C GLY A 694 6.77 -18.44 -19.49
N TRP A 695 6.06 -19.41 -20.06
CA TRP A 695 4.62 -19.60 -19.79
C TRP A 695 4.39 -19.98 -18.33
N CYS A 696 5.14 -20.96 -17.82
CA CYS A 696 4.96 -21.53 -16.49
C CYS A 696 5.41 -20.59 -15.36
N LEU A 697 6.26 -19.59 -15.64
CA LEU A 697 6.68 -18.61 -14.63
C LEU A 697 5.96 -17.25 -14.72
N ARG A 698 5.20 -16.97 -15.78
CA ARG A 698 4.51 -15.67 -15.92
C ARG A 698 3.60 -15.35 -14.70
N PRO A 699 3.46 -14.08 -14.29
CA PRO A 699 4.15 -12.87 -14.77
C PRO A 699 5.56 -12.69 -14.15
N GLY A 700 6.08 -13.71 -13.48
CA GLY A 700 7.31 -13.67 -12.68
C GLY A 700 7.09 -13.27 -11.22
N PHE A 701 5.83 -13.08 -10.80
CA PHE A 701 5.45 -12.80 -9.43
C PHE A 701 4.03 -13.34 -9.20
N GLY A 702 3.63 -13.46 -7.94
CA GLY A 702 2.29 -13.94 -7.57
C GLY A 702 2.31 -15.27 -6.83
N ASP A 703 3.37 -16.07 -6.92
CA ASP A 703 3.68 -17.22 -6.07
C ASP A 703 4.84 -16.88 -5.09
N PRO A 704 4.90 -17.44 -3.85
CA PRO A 704 5.89 -17.02 -2.83
C PRO A 704 7.35 -17.21 -3.21
N LEU A 705 7.60 -18.09 -4.17
CA LEU A 705 8.94 -18.33 -4.68
C LEU A 705 9.27 -17.63 -5.96
N ASP A 706 8.34 -16.90 -6.53
CA ASP A 706 8.60 -16.37 -7.84
C ASP A 706 9.88 -15.55 -7.84
N ASP A 707 10.21 -14.85 -6.75
CA ASP A 707 11.52 -14.20 -6.57
C ASP A 707 12.70 -15.19 -6.68
N TRP A 708 12.68 -16.32 -5.96
CA TRP A 708 13.72 -17.36 -6.06
C TRP A 708 13.77 -18.02 -7.45
N ARG A 709 12.62 -18.35 -8.04
CA ARG A 709 12.51 -18.94 -9.39
C ARG A 709 13.03 -17.97 -10.44
N ILE A 710 12.75 -16.69 -10.27
CA ILE A 710 13.25 -15.60 -11.10
C ILE A 710 14.76 -15.50 -10.94
N GLN A 711 15.31 -15.56 -9.72
CA GLN A 711 16.77 -15.59 -9.50
C GLN A 711 17.42 -16.79 -10.20
N GLN A 712 16.84 -17.99 -10.08
CA GLN A 712 17.31 -19.20 -10.77
C GLN A 712 17.26 -19.06 -12.30
N LEU A 713 16.16 -18.50 -12.82
CA LEU A 713 16.01 -18.26 -14.25
C LEU A 713 17.00 -17.19 -14.73
N TRP A 714 17.14 -16.10 -13.99
CA TRP A 714 18.03 -14.98 -14.27
C TRP A 714 19.51 -15.40 -14.27
N ALA A 715 19.90 -16.36 -13.44
CA ALA A 715 21.24 -16.95 -13.49
C ALA A 715 21.58 -17.60 -14.85
N LEU A 716 20.58 -17.95 -15.67
CA LEU A 716 20.79 -18.44 -17.04
C LEU A 716 20.98 -17.32 -18.06
N PHE A 717 20.66 -16.07 -17.72
CA PHE A 717 20.69 -14.92 -18.64
C PHE A 717 22.08 -14.68 -19.27
N PRO A 718 23.20 -14.64 -18.52
CA PRO A 718 24.53 -14.37 -19.08
C PRO A 718 25.00 -15.41 -20.11
N ALA A 719 24.46 -16.63 -20.03
CA ALA A 719 24.83 -17.73 -20.92
C ALA A 719 24.10 -17.70 -22.26
N GLY A 720 23.08 -16.85 -22.41
CA GLY A 720 22.29 -16.68 -23.63
C GLY A 720 21.65 -17.98 -24.17
N VAL A 721 21.41 -17.96 -25.48
CA VAL A 721 20.95 -19.11 -26.26
C VAL A 721 22.11 -19.81 -26.97
N GLN A 722 22.04 -21.13 -27.12
CA GLN A 722 23.07 -21.91 -27.83
C GLN A 722 22.88 -21.85 -29.34
N TYR A 723 21.65 -21.97 -29.81
CA TYR A 723 21.33 -21.99 -31.25
C TYR A 723 21.12 -20.58 -31.79
N VAL A 724 22.13 -19.72 -31.66
CA VAL A 724 22.08 -18.28 -31.99
C VAL A 724 21.69 -17.97 -33.44
N LYS A 725 21.90 -18.91 -34.38
CA LYS A 725 21.52 -18.75 -35.81
C LYS A 725 20.04 -19.03 -36.08
N ASP A 726 19.34 -19.62 -35.13
CA ASP A 726 17.94 -19.99 -35.25
C ASP A 726 17.05 -18.79 -34.88
N SER A 727 16.19 -18.32 -35.78
CA SER A 727 15.37 -17.11 -35.53
C SER A 727 14.28 -17.33 -34.49
N GLN A 728 13.70 -18.52 -34.44
CA GLN A 728 12.63 -18.83 -33.47
C GLN A 728 13.18 -19.01 -32.06
N VAL A 729 14.38 -19.59 -31.89
CA VAL A 729 15.05 -19.65 -30.58
C VAL A 729 15.23 -18.25 -30.00
N ARG A 730 15.65 -17.29 -30.83
CA ARG A 730 15.85 -15.89 -30.43
C ARG A 730 14.54 -15.20 -30.06
N ALA A 731 13.48 -15.41 -30.83
CA ALA A 731 12.16 -14.86 -30.51
C ALA A 731 11.60 -15.43 -29.17
N GLU A 732 11.79 -16.73 -28.93
CA GLU A 732 11.35 -17.38 -27.68
C GLU A 732 12.16 -16.93 -26.47
N TRP A 733 13.45 -16.61 -26.64
CA TRP A 733 14.28 -16.01 -25.59
C TRP A 733 13.68 -14.70 -25.08
N TRP A 734 13.32 -13.80 -26.01
CA TRP A 734 12.74 -12.50 -25.65
C TRP A 734 11.30 -12.62 -25.16
N THR A 735 10.54 -13.58 -25.69
CA THR A 735 9.20 -13.90 -25.19
C THR A 735 9.23 -14.39 -23.75
N LEU A 736 10.22 -15.21 -23.36
CA LEU A 736 10.41 -15.64 -21.98
C LEU A 736 10.65 -14.44 -21.07
N TRP A 737 11.61 -13.57 -21.37
CA TRP A 737 11.94 -12.42 -20.52
C TRP A 737 10.80 -11.43 -20.42
N ARG A 738 10.08 -11.20 -21.52
CA ARG A 738 8.85 -10.39 -21.51
C ARG A 738 7.80 -10.95 -20.54
N ARG A 739 7.54 -12.26 -20.59
CA ARG A 739 6.52 -12.92 -19.77
C ARG A 739 6.81 -12.85 -18.27
N VAL A 740 8.08 -12.78 -17.90
CA VAL A 740 8.51 -12.80 -16.49
C VAL A 740 8.98 -11.42 -16.00
N ALA A 741 8.89 -10.40 -16.85
CA ALA A 741 9.46 -9.08 -16.59
C ALA A 741 8.96 -8.45 -15.29
N GLY A 742 7.69 -8.69 -14.91
CA GLY A 742 7.13 -8.15 -13.68
C GLY A 742 7.74 -8.71 -12.40
N GLY A 743 8.37 -9.89 -12.48
CA GLY A 743 9.12 -10.52 -11.39
C GLY A 743 10.55 -10.02 -11.22
N LEU A 744 11.14 -9.45 -12.28
CA LEU A 744 12.53 -9.04 -12.28
C LEU A 744 12.77 -7.85 -11.34
N SER A 745 13.94 -7.84 -10.70
CA SER A 745 14.41 -6.68 -9.95
C SER A 745 14.64 -5.48 -10.88
N THR A 746 14.77 -4.29 -10.31
CA THR A 746 15.07 -3.07 -11.07
C THR A 746 16.40 -3.21 -11.83
N GLU A 747 17.43 -3.78 -11.20
CA GLU A 747 18.74 -4.02 -11.78
C GLU A 747 18.66 -4.98 -12.98
N ALA A 748 17.85 -6.05 -12.84
CA ALA A 748 17.65 -7.01 -13.93
C ALA A 748 16.88 -6.38 -15.11
N GLN A 749 15.88 -5.54 -14.85
CA GLN A 749 15.18 -4.82 -15.91
C GLN A 749 16.09 -3.79 -16.61
N LEU A 750 16.95 -3.08 -15.88
CA LEU A 750 17.95 -2.18 -16.46
C LEU A 750 18.94 -2.93 -17.35
N ARG A 751 19.42 -4.09 -16.91
CA ARG A 751 20.29 -4.94 -17.75
C ARG A 751 19.59 -5.40 -19.03
N LEU A 752 18.31 -5.77 -18.97
CA LEU A 752 17.51 -6.08 -20.16
C LEU A 752 17.32 -4.86 -21.06
N LEU A 753 17.20 -3.67 -20.47
CA LEU A 753 17.11 -2.43 -21.20
C LEU A 753 18.39 -2.14 -22.00
N ASP A 754 19.57 -2.45 -21.45
CA ASP A 754 20.84 -2.34 -22.18
C ASP A 754 20.87 -3.25 -23.43
N ASP A 755 20.39 -4.50 -23.29
CA ASP A 755 20.30 -5.43 -24.41
C ASP A 755 19.27 -4.98 -25.46
N PHE A 756 18.15 -4.40 -25.00
CA PHE A 756 17.17 -3.74 -25.87
C PHE A 756 17.80 -2.60 -26.66
N ALA A 757 18.53 -1.69 -25.98
CA ALA A 757 19.18 -0.55 -26.59
C ALA A 757 20.23 -1.01 -27.61
N PHE A 758 21.06 -2.00 -27.27
CA PHE A 758 22.05 -2.54 -28.20
C PHE A 758 21.39 -3.14 -29.46
N ASN A 759 20.30 -3.91 -29.31
CA ASN A 759 19.64 -4.54 -30.46
C ASN A 759 18.96 -3.54 -31.41
N LEU A 760 18.43 -2.44 -30.89
CA LEU A 760 17.67 -1.47 -31.68
C LEU A 760 18.46 -0.23 -32.11
N GLN A 761 19.38 0.22 -31.26
CA GLN A 761 20.05 1.53 -31.37
C GLN A 761 21.54 1.44 -31.72
N ALA A 762 22.23 0.31 -31.48
CA ALA A 762 23.66 0.20 -31.79
C ALA A 762 23.94 0.42 -33.29
N GLU A 763 25.05 1.07 -33.60
CA GLU A 763 25.49 1.34 -34.97
C GLU A 763 25.94 0.05 -35.68
N PRO A 764 25.94 -0.02 -37.04
CA PRO A 764 26.34 -1.21 -37.77
C PRO A 764 27.73 -1.75 -37.39
N GLY A 765 28.68 -0.85 -37.07
CA GLY A 765 30.03 -1.22 -36.62
C GLY A 765 30.09 -1.79 -35.20
N GLU A 766 29.18 -1.38 -34.32
CA GLU A 766 29.05 -1.89 -32.94
C GLU A 766 28.34 -3.24 -32.93
N ARG A 767 27.30 -3.40 -33.75
CA ARG A 767 26.62 -4.68 -33.97
C ARG A 767 27.57 -5.76 -34.48
N ALA A 768 28.58 -5.39 -35.27
CA ALA A 768 29.63 -6.30 -35.74
C ALA A 768 30.54 -6.82 -34.61
N ARG A 769 30.59 -6.12 -33.46
CA ARG A 769 31.36 -6.49 -32.26
C ARG A 769 30.45 -6.99 -31.13
N ARG A 770 29.25 -7.47 -31.46
CA ARG A 770 28.26 -7.95 -30.49
C ARG A 770 28.89 -8.94 -29.49
N PRO A 771 28.73 -8.71 -28.18
CA PRO A 771 29.17 -9.67 -27.16
C PRO A 771 28.54 -11.04 -27.40
N ALA A 772 29.30 -12.13 -27.26
CA ALA A 772 28.81 -13.49 -27.48
C ALA A 772 27.62 -13.89 -26.57
N ALA A 773 27.46 -13.20 -25.44
CA ALA A 773 26.36 -13.38 -24.50
C ALA A 773 25.06 -12.65 -24.92
N LEU A 774 25.14 -11.66 -25.81
CA LEU A 774 23.99 -10.84 -26.20
C LEU A 774 23.21 -11.52 -27.33
N VAL A 775 21.95 -11.84 -27.06
CA VAL A 775 21.07 -12.50 -28.03
C VAL A 775 20.55 -11.46 -29.05
N ASP A 776 20.51 -11.82 -30.32
CA ASP A 776 19.92 -10.94 -31.35
C ASP A 776 18.39 -10.90 -31.20
N GLY A 777 17.79 -9.71 -31.25
CA GLY A 777 16.34 -9.51 -31.12
C GLY A 777 15.71 -8.95 -32.38
N SER A 778 14.52 -9.43 -32.76
CA SER A 778 13.73 -8.74 -33.76
C SER A 778 13.19 -7.43 -33.19
N GLU A 779 12.88 -6.47 -34.06
CA GLU A 779 12.32 -5.19 -33.63
C GLU A 779 11.01 -5.36 -32.83
N ASP A 780 10.13 -6.28 -33.23
CA ASP A 780 8.88 -6.55 -32.51
C ASP A 780 9.14 -7.12 -31.11
N ASP A 781 10.07 -8.07 -30.99
CA ASP A 781 10.43 -8.69 -29.70
C ASP A 781 10.96 -7.63 -28.72
N MET A 782 11.84 -6.75 -29.21
CA MET A 782 12.44 -5.70 -28.41
C MET A 782 11.39 -4.69 -27.94
N LEU A 783 10.53 -4.20 -28.83
CA LEU A 783 9.46 -3.27 -28.46
C LEU A 783 8.50 -3.87 -27.41
N ARG A 784 8.16 -5.16 -27.54
CA ARG A 784 7.31 -5.86 -26.56
C ARG A 784 8.01 -6.10 -25.23
N LEU A 785 9.31 -6.36 -25.24
CA LEU A 785 10.10 -6.45 -24.02
C LEU A 785 10.13 -5.10 -23.30
N GLY A 786 10.54 -4.04 -23.99
CA GLY A 786 10.61 -2.68 -23.43
C GLY A 786 9.28 -2.20 -22.84
N ALA A 787 8.17 -2.50 -23.53
CA ALA A 787 6.81 -2.23 -23.05
C ALA A 787 6.41 -2.98 -21.76
N SER A 788 7.17 -4.01 -21.36
CA SER A 788 6.91 -4.82 -20.17
C SER A 788 7.83 -4.46 -18.99
N LEU A 789 8.83 -3.61 -19.22
CA LEU A 789 9.78 -3.14 -18.20
C LEU A 789 9.18 -1.98 -17.40
N GLU A 790 8.27 -2.28 -16.47
CA GLU A 790 7.58 -1.23 -15.70
C GLU A 790 8.34 -0.76 -14.45
N ARG A 791 9.42 -1.42 -14.03
CA ARG A 791 10.22 -1.06 -12.84
C ARG A 791 11.46 -0.23 -13.17
N ILE A 792 11.72 0.06 -14.44
CA ILE A 792 12.82 0.96 -14.82
C ILE A 792 12.49 2.40 -14.40
N PRO A 793 13.51 3.20 -14.05
CA PRO A 793 13.34 4.60 -13.68
C PRO A 793 12.57 5.41 -14.72
N ALA A 794 11.75 6.35 -14.25
CA ALA A 794 10.95 7.25 -15.09
C ALA A 794 11.74 7.95 -16.23
N ALA A 795 13.01 8.33 -15.98
CA ALA A 795 13.88 8.95 -16.96
C ALA A 795 14.17 8.04 -18.17
N TYR A 796 14.43 6.76 -17.94
CA TYR A 796 14.62 5.79 -19.03
C TYR A 796 13.33 5.56 -19.83
N LYS A 797 12.16 5.58 -19.16
CA LYS A 797 10.88 5.54 -19.89
C LYS A 797 10.70 6.77 -20.79
N ALA A 798 11.15 7.94 -20.32
CA ALA A 798 11.12 9.16 -21.12
C ALA A 798 12.00 9.02 -22.37
N GLU A 799 13.24 8.57 -22.21
CA GLU A 799 14.19 8.37 -23.31
C GLU A 799 13.68 7.35 -24.36
N ILE A 800 13.18 6.20 -23.90
CA ILE A 800 12.63 5.17 -24.78
C ILE A 800 11.40 5.70 -25.53
N GLY A 801 10.52 6.43 -24.84
CA GLY A 801 9.33 7.01 -25.45
C GLY A 801 9.67 8.08 -26.51
N ASP A 802 10.62 8.97 -26.23
CA ASP A 802 11.12 9.96 -27.18
C ASP A 802 11.68 9.28 -28.43
N TRP A 803 12.48 8.22 -28.25
CA TRP A 803 12.98 7.40 -29.35
C TRP A 803 11.86 6.75 -30.18
N MET A 804 10.85 6.16 -29.53
CA MET A 804 9.69 5.55 -30.21
C MET A 804 8.90 6.58 -31.02
N VAL A 805 8.67 7.76 -30.46
CA VAL A 805 7.99 8.86 -31.16
C VAL A 805 8.78 9.29 -32.39
N GLY A 806 10.10 9.43 -32.28
CA GLY A 806 10.96 9.72 -33.44
C GLY A 806 10.83 8.67 -34.55
N ARG A 807 10.74 7.38 -34.20
CA ARG A 807 10.51 6.30 -35.18
C ARG A 807 9.13 6.36 -35.83
N ILE A 808 8.10 6.73 -35.08
CA ILE A 808 6.72 6.89 -35.60
C ILE A 808 6.68 8.08 -36.58
N MET A 809 7.27 9.22 -36.22
CA MET A 809 7.26 10.44 -37.04
C MET A 809 8.16 10.34 -38.28
N ALA A 810 9.16 9.45 -38.28
CA ALA A 810 10.00 9.18 -39.46
C ALA A 810 9.28 8.40 -40.56
N ILE A 811 8.09 7.85 -40.30
CA ILE A 811 7.29 7.15 -41.31
C ILE A 811 6.70 8.19 -42.27
N ALA A 812 6.98 8.05 -43.57
CA ALA A 812 6.53 9.00 -44.58
C ALA A 812 4.99 9.20 -44.50
N PRO A 813 4.50 10.45 -44.46
CA PRO A 813 3.08 10.74 -44.36
C PRO A 813 2.39 10.39 -45.68
N THR A 814 1.76 9.22 -45.73
CA THR A 814 0.97 8.77 -46.88
C THR A 814 -0.51 8.82 -46.55
N PRO A 815 -1.40 9.23 -47.49
CA PRO A 815 -2.84 9.25 -47.27
C PRO A 815 -3.39 7.89 -46.83
N LYS A 816 -2.89 6.79 -47.39
CA LYS A 816 -3.25 5.44 -46.96
C LYS A 816 -1.96 4.66 -46.70
N PRO A 817 -1.63 4.34 -45.43
CA PRO A 817 -0.44 3.56 -45.15
C PRO A 817 -0.54 2.20 -45.82
N ASP A 818 0.55 1.76 -46.44
CA ASP A 818 0.65 0.39 -46.92
C ASP A 818 0.69 -0.59 -45.73
N ALA A 819 0.60 -1.90 -46.01
CA ALA A 819 0.56 -2.91 -44.96
C ALA A 819 1.81 -2.88 -44.05
N LYS A 820 2.96 -2.49 -44.58
CA LYS A 820 4.22 -2.42 -43.84
C LYS A 820 4.25 -1.22 -42.89
N ALA A 821 3.83 -0.05 -43.37
CA ALA A 821 3.69 1.16 -42.57
C ALA A 821 2.62 0.97 -41.49
N ALA A 822 1.47 0.39 -41.82
CA ALA A 822 0.40 0.11 -40.86
C ALA A 822 0.86 -0.85 -39.74
N ALA A 823 1.58 -1.92 -40.08
CA ALA A 823 2.16 -2.83 -39.09
C ALA A 823 3.24 -2.15 -38.23
N THR A 824 3.98 -1.20 -38.78
CA THR A 824 5.00 -0.44 -38.04
C THR A 824 4.33 0.53 -37.06
N TYR A 825 3.33 1.29 -37.50
CA TYR A 825 2.50 2.13 -36.63
C TYR A 825 1.91 1.32 -35.48
N ALA A 826 1.27 0.19 -35.77
CA ALA A 826 0.63 -0.64 -34.75
C ALA A 826 1.61 -1.08 -33.65
N ARG A 827 2.82 -1.55 -34.03
CA ARG A 827 3.83 -2.03 -33.08
C ARG A 827 4.38 -0.90 -32.19
N TYR A 828 4.80 0.21 -32.78
CA TYR A 828 5.38 1.33 -32.03
C TYR A 828 4.35 2.06 -31.16
N LEU A 829 3.14 2.30 -31.67
CA LEU A 829 2.09 2.98 -30.91
C LEU A 829 1.60 2.12 -29.74
N TRP A 830 1.48 0.80 -29.93
CA TRP A 830 1.16 -0.10 -28.82
C TRP A 830 2.25 -0.09 -27.75
N ALA A 831 3.52 -0.14 -28.15
CA ALA A 831 4.63 -0.12 -27.19
C ALA A 831 4.71 1.22 -26.44
N LEU A 832 4.54 2.34 -27.14
CA LEU A 832 4.49 3.69 -26.56
C LEU A 832 3.34 3.83 -25.56
N ALA A 833 2.16 3.28 -25.87
CA ALA A 833 1.01 3.27 -24.97
C ALA A 833 1.31 2.57 -23.63
N ARG A 834 2.15 1.52 -23.67
CA ARG A 834 2.54 0.74 -22.49
C ARG A 834 3.66 1.41 -21.69
N VAL A 835 4.73 1.85 -22.36
CA VAL A 835 5.85 2.57 -21.72
C VAL A 835 5.34 3.86 -21.06
N GLY A 836 4.43 4.57 -21.72
CA GLY A 836 3.82 5.78 -21.21
C GLY A 836 2.51 5.58 -20.47
N ALA A 837 2.17 4.37 -20.02
CA ALA A 837 0.95 4.14 -19.26
C ALA A 837 0.97 4.91 -17.93
N ARG A 838 -0.07 5.72 -17.67
CA ARG A 838 -0.18 6.52 -16.43
C ARG A 838 -0.52 5.70 -15.19
N ALA A 839 -1.05 4.49 -15.38
CA ALA A 839 -1.29 3.51 -14.33
C ALA A 839 -0.59 2.20 -14.72
N PRO A 840 0.56 1.88 -14.10
CA PRO A 840 1.29 0.64 -14.36
C PRO A 840 0.48 -0.57 -13.89
N LEU A 841 0.77 -1.74 -14.46
CA LEU A 841 0.14 -2.99 -14.09
C LEU A 841 0.83 -3.66 -12.89
N HIS A 842 2.16 -3.57 -12.83
CA HIS A 842 2.99 -4.18 -11.79
C HIS A 842 4.15 -3.30 -11.32
N GLY A 843 4.44 -2.21 -12.04
CA GLY A 843 5.35 -1.16 -11.60
C GLY A 843 4.75 -0.27 -10.51
N SER A 844 5.60 0.46 -9.80
CA SER A 844 5.18 1.46 -8.82
C SER A 844 4.64 2.73 -9.50
N ALA A 845 3.64 3.38 -8.88
CA ALA A 845 3.02 4.58 -9.44
C ALA A 845 4.01 5.74 -9.67
N HIS A 846 5.11 5.83 -8.90
CA HIS A 846 6.14 6.87 -9.04
C HIS A 846 7.07 6.65 -10.23
N GLU A 847 7.09 5.46 -10.83
CA GLU A 847 7.99 5.15 -11.95
C GLU A 847 7.37 5.44 -13.31
N VAL A 848 6.19 6.06 -13.38
CA VAL A 848 5.59 6.42 -14.67
C VAL A 848 6.41 7.50 -15.37
N ALA A 849 6.41 7.51 -16.70
CA ALA A 849 7.10 8.55 -17.46
C ALA A 849 6.59 9.95 -17.04
N PRO A 850 7.44 10.99 -16.99
CA PRO A 850 7.03 12.33 -16.58
C PRO A 850 5.87 12.91 -17.43
N PRO A 851 4.99 13.76 -16.87
CA PRO A 851 3.86 14.34 -17.61
C PRO A 851 4.28 15.22 -18.79
N ASP A 852 5.42 15.91 -18.69
CA ASP A 852 5.97 16.74 -19.76
C ASP A 852 6.43 15.87 -20.94
N ALA A 853 7.08 14.73 -20.68
CA ALA A 853 7.42 13.75 -21.71
C ALA A 853 6.17 13.20 -22.40
N ALA A 854 5.16 12.80 -21.62
CA ALA A 854 3.88 12.35 -22.15
C ALA A 854 3.18 13.41 -23.00
N GLY A 855 3.23 14.67 -22.55
CA GLY A 855 2.70 15.82 -23.27
C GLY A 855 3.38 16.04 -24.62
N ARG A 856 4.72 15.97 -24.66
CA ARG A 856 5.50 16.02 -25.91
C ARG A 856 5.09 14.91 -26.88
N TRP A 857 4.99 13.67 -26.39
CA TRP A 857 4.58 12.54 -27.22
C TRP A 857 3.17 12.71 -27.78
N LEU A 858 2.23 13.15 -26.94
CA LEU A 858 0.86 13.43 -27.35
C LEU A 858 0.78 14.51 -28.43
N ALA A 859 1.57 15.58 -28.31
CA ALA A 859 1.62 16.65 -29.31
C ALA A 859 2.04 16.12 -30.69
N GLU A 860 3.02 15.22 -30.77
CA GLU A 860 3.39 14.54 -32.01
C GLU A 860 2.29 13.59 -32.51
N LEU A 861 1.68 12.80 -31.61
CA LEU A 861 0.59 11.90 -31.98
C LEU A 861 -0.67 12.62 -32.49
N MET A 862 -0.91 13.88 -32.07
CA MET A 862 -2.03 14.69 -32.60
C MET A 862 -1.90 14.99 -34.09
N GLN A 863 -0.68 14.96 -34.65
CA GLN A 863 -0.43 15.21 -36.07
C GLN A 863 -0.87 14.03 -36.96
N LEU A 864 -1.10 12.84 -36.36
CA LEU A 864 -1.53 11.65 -37.09
C LEU A 864 -3.03 11.66 -37.43
N ASP A 865 -3.40 10.96 -38.51
CA ASP A 865 -4.80 10.69 -38.87
C ASP A 865 -5.31 9.44 -38.14
N TRP A 866 -5.96 9.65 -37.00
CA TRP A 866 -6.44 8.57 -36.14
C TRP A 866 -7.60 7.76 -36.74
N LYS A 867 -8.28 8.27 -37.77
CA LYS A 867 -9.29 7.47 -38.50
C LYS A 867 -8.63 6.40 -39.35
N ARG A 868 -7.42 6.66 -39.84
CA ARG A 868 -6.65 5.74 -40.69
C ARG A 868 -5.60 4.95 -39.91
N ILE A 869 -5.13 5.50 -38.79
CA ILE A 869 -4.16 4.89 -37.87
C ILE A 869 -4.87 4.70 -36.52
N GLU A 870 -5.77 3.73 -36.44
CA GLU A 870 -6.54 3.43 -35.22
C GLU A 870 -5.67 3.28 -33.96
N PRO A 871 -4.48 2.62 -33.99
CA PRO A 871 -3.61 2.50 -32.81
C PRO A 871 -3.14 3.83 -32.21
N ALA A 872 -3.21 4.94 -32.97
CA ALA A 872 -2.82 6.25 -32.47
C ALA A 872 -3.82 6.77 -31.42
N GLY A 873 -5.12 6.53 -31.63
CA GLY A 873 -6.15 6.86 -30.65
C GLY A 873 -6.02 6.03 -29.37
N PHE A 874 -5.68 4.75 -29.50
CA PHE A 874 -5.38 3.88 -28.36
C PHE A 874 -4.18 4.41 -27.55
N ALA A 875 -3.06 4.69 -28.22
CA ALA A 875 -1.87 5.21 -27.55
C ALA A 875 -2.15 6.55 -26.86
N ALA A 876 -2.83 7.47 -27.55
CA ALA A 876 -3.19 8.76 -26.98
C ALA A 876 -4.10 8.61 -25.74
N ALA A 877 -5.07 7.70 -25.75
CA ALA A 877 -5.96 7.48 -24.61
C ALA A 877 -5.20 6.97 -23.37
N HIS A 878 -4.20 6.09 -23.55
CA HIS A 878 -3.39 5.57 -22.46
C HIS A 878 -2.36 6.57 -21.93
N LEU A 879 -1.75 7.37 -22.81
CA LEU A 879 -0.85 8.47 -22.44
C LEU A 879 -1.60 9.59 -21.71
N ALA A 880 -2.84 9.86 -22.11
CA ALA A 880 -3.70 10.89 -21.53
C ALA A 880 -4.62 10.35 -20.42
N ARG A 881 -4.47 9.10 -19.97
CA ARG A 881 -5.33 8.51 -18.94
C ARG A 881 -5.33 9.37 -17.68
N LYS A 882 -6.51 9.61 -17.11
CA LYS A 882 -6.67 10.36 -15.86
C LYS A 882 -6.42 9.45 -14.67
N THR A 883 -5.52 9.87 -13.80
CA THR A 883 -5.17 9.15 -12.57
C THR A 883 -5.73 9.81 -11.33
N GLY A 884 -6.08 11.10 -11.42
CA GLY A 884 -6.47 11.92 -10.27
C GLY A 884 -5.27 12.61 -9.60
N ASP A 885 -4.04 12.20 -9.94
CA ASP A 885 -2.79 12.71 -9.40
C ASP A 885 -2.16 13.73 -10.33
N ARG A 886 -2.14 15.01 -9.88
CA ARG A 886 -1.58 16.14 -10.63
C ARG A 886 -0.09 15.97 -10.98
N THR A 887 0.65 15.12 -10.27
CA THR A 887 2.08 14.88 -10.57
C THR A 887 2.28 13.91 -11.73
N ARG A 888 1.24 13.17 -12.14
CA ARG A 888 1.26 12.16 -13.20
C ARG A 888 0.34 12.50 -14.37
N ASP A 889 -0.72 13.26 -14.10
CA ASP A 889 -1.69 13.70 -15.09
C ASP A 889 -1.12 14.78 -16.02
N ILE A 890 -1.41 14.63 -17.31
CA ILE A 890 -1.11 15.66 -18.32
C ILE A 890 -1.97 16.92 -18.12
N ASP A 891 -1.54 18.01 -18.75
CA ASP A 891 -2.26 19.28 -18.81
C ASP A 891 -3.72 19.14 -19.29
N GLU A 892 -4.61 19.93 -18.69
CA GLU A 892 -6.06 19.84 -18.93
C GLU A 892 -6.47 20.34 -20.33
N ALA A 893 -5.79 21.36 -20.87
CA ALA A 893 -6.05 21.82 -22.22
C ALA A 893 -5.62 20.76 -23.25
N LEU A 894 -4.48 20.11 -23.03
CA LEU A 894 -4.06 18.97 -23.87
C LEU A 894 -5.03 17.79 -23.75
N ARG A 895 -5.48 17.46 -22.53
CA ARG A 895 -6.49 16.41 -22.29
C ARG A 895 -7.80 16.68 -23.02
N ALA A 896 -8.28 17.93 -23.01
CA ALA A 896 -9.49 18.33 -23.72
C ALA A 896 -9.33 18.14 -25.25
N GLN A 897 -8.16 18.47 -25.81
CA GLN A 897 -7.85 18.23 -27.22
C GLN A 897 -7.88 16.73 -27.56
N VAL A 898 -7.31 15.87 -26.72
CA VAL A 898 -7.37 14.41 -26.89
C VAL A 898 -8.82 13.92 -26.90
N LEU A 899 -9.65 14.36 -25.95
CA LEU A 899 -11.07 13.98 -25.89
C LEU A 899 -11.84 14.41 -27.14
N GLN A 900 -11.61 15.64 -27.61
CA GLN A 900 -12.23 16.14 -28.84
C GLN A 900 -11.84 15.29 -30.04
N ARG A 901 -10.56 14.90 -30.15
CA ARG A 901 -10.04 14.07 -31.23
C ARG A 901 -10.58 12.64 -31.19
N LEU A 902 -10.66 12.03 -30.00
CA LEU A 902 -11.28 10.71 -29.81
C LEU A 902 -12.76 10.70 -30.23
N ALA A 903 -13.50 11.74 -29.85
CA ALA A 903 -14.90 11.89 -30.26
C ALA A 903 -15.04 12.07 -31.79
N ALA A 904 -14.21 12.91 -32.41
CA ALA A 904 -14.26 13.17 -33.86
C ALA A 904 -13.89 11.95 -34.73
N THR A 905 -13.16 10.99 -34.16
CA THR A 905 -12.69 9.78 -34.84
C THR A 905 -13.60 8.57 -34.63
N GLY A 906 -14.60 8.68 -33.75
CA GLY A 906 -15.50 7.57 -33.42
C GLY A 906 -14.84 6.49 -32.56
N ALA A 907 -13.86 6.87 -31.73
CA ALA A 907 -13.14 5.94 -30.88
C ALA A 907 -14.07 5.25 -29.85
N PRO A 908 -13.73 4.04 -29.38
CA PRO A 908 -14.50 3.33 -28.37
C PRO A 908 -14.81 4.18 -27.12
N PRO A 909 -16.03 4.12 -26.55
CA PRO A 909 -16.40 4.92 -25.38
C PRO A 909 -15.47 4.72 -24.19
N GLY A 910 -14.95 3.50 -24.01
CA GLY A 910 -13.98 3.16 -22.96
C GLY A 910 -12.70 3.99 -23.02
N TRP A 911 -12.21 4.35 -24.21
CA TRP A 911 -11.01 5.20 -24.34
C TRP A 911 -11.27 6.62 -23.90
N SER A 912 -12.44 7.17 -24.23
CA SER A 912 -12.84 8.49 -23.75
C SER A 912 -13.07 8.51 -22.24
N ALA A 913 -13.60 7.41 -21.67
CA ALA A 913 -13.76 7.25 -20.24
C ALA A 913 -12.40 7.25 -19.51
N LEU A 914 -11.39 6.53 -20.03
CA LEU A 914 -10.03 6.52 -19.47
C LEU A 914 -9.39 7.92 -19.38
N VAL A 915 -9.66 8.78 -20.36
CA VAL A 915 -9.08 10.15 -20.41
C VAL A 915 -9.87 11.14 -19.55
N ARG A 916 -11.19 10.94 -19.42
CA ARG A 916 -12.12 11.85 -18.73
C ARG A 916 -12.22 11.58 -17.24
N ASP A 917 -12.27 10.30 -16.88
CA ASP A 917 -12.62 9.80 -15.55
C ASP A 917 -11.47 8.95 -14.99
N VAL A 918 -11.39 8.85 -13.65
CA VAL A 918 -10.48 7.89 -13.01
C VAL A 918 -11.16 6.54 -13.04
N VAL A 919 -10.70 5.65 -13.92
CA VAL A 919 -11.30 4.33 -14.17
C VAL A 919 -10.33 3.23 -13.74
N GLU A 920 -10.78 2.27 -12.92
CA GLU A 920 -10.07 1.02 -12.70
C GLU A 920 -10.22 0.10 -13.92
N LEU A 921 -9.14 -0.54 -14.35
CA LEU A 921 -9.18 -1.45 -15.49
C LEU A 921 -9.89 -2.74 -15.06
N ASP A 922 -10.91 -3.16 -15.80
CA ASP A 922 -11.53 -4.47 -15.62
C ASP A 922 -10.54 -5.62 -15.93
N GLN A 923 -10.90 -6.84 -15.52
CA GLN A 923 -10.10 -8.03 -15.77
C GLN A 923 -9.89 -8.31 -17.28
N ASP A 924 -10.85 -7.94 -18.12
CA ASP A 924 -10.76 -8.10 -19.58
C ASP A 924 -9.75 -7.13 -20.22
N SER A 925 -9.68 -5.89 -19.74
CA SER A 925 -8.67 -4.91 -20.14
C SER A 925 -7.28 -5.28 -19.64
N SER A 926 -7.19 -5.81 -18.41
CA SER A 926 -5.94 -6.36 -17.87
C SER A 926 -5.44 -7.54 -18.73
N THR A 927 -6.33 -8.46 -19.12
CA THR A 927 -6.01 -9.61 -19.98
C THR A 927 -5.56 -9.18 -21.38
N ARG A 928 -6.15 -8.13 -21.97
CA ARG A 928 -5.68 -7.52 -23.23
C ARG A 928 -4.34 -6.82 -23.10
N MET A 929 -4.02 -6.28 -21.93
CA MET A 929 -2.76 -5.57 -21.65
C MET A 929 -1.59 -6.53 -21.34
N PHE A 930 -1.86 -7.71 -20.78
CA PHE A 930 -0.86 -8.76 -20.51
C PHE A 930 -0.75 -9.80 -21.64
N GLY A 931 -1.79 -9.96 -22.46
CA GLY A 931 -1.86 -10.96 -23.52
C GLY A 931 -2.16 -12.39 -23.06
N ASP A 932 -2.27 -12.68 -21.75
CA ASP A 932 -2.65 -13.98 -21.16
C ASP A 932 -3.17 -13.80 -19.71
N ALA A 933 -4.18 -14.58 -19.29
CA ALA A 933 -4.85 -14.50 -17.98
C ALA A 933 -4.07 -15.15 -16.80
N LEU A 934 -4.36 -14.69 -15.56
CA LEU A 934 -3.70 -15.09 -14.30
C LEU A 934 -4.58 -16.04 -13.42
N PRO A 935 -4.03 -17.06 -12.72
CA PRO A 935 -4.85 -18.09 -12.03
C PRO A 935 -4.84 -18.21 -10.46
N PRO A 936 -5.95 -18.74 -9.86
CA PRO A 936 -6.25 -19.34 -8.51
C PRO A 936 -5.31 -20.33 -7.75
N GLY A 937 -5.45 -20.69 -6.43
CA GLY A 937 -4.87 -21.96 -5.81
C GLY A 937 -4.80 -22.23 -4.25
N LEU A 938 -5.32 -23.41 -3.75
CA LEU A 938 -5.18 -24.19 -2.43
C LEU A 938 -6.37 -25.13 -1.96
N LYS A 939 -6.17 -26.30 -1.27
CA LYS A 939 -7.24 -27.32 -0.94
C LYS A 939 -7.31 -27.89 0.52
N LEU A 940 -8.52 -28.03 1.10
CA LEU A 940 -8.88 -28.57 2.45
C LEU A 940 -9.09 -30.12 2.47
N LEU A 941 -8.80 -30.80 3.60
CA LEU A 941 -8.99 -32.28 3.74
C LEU A 941 -10.29 -32.71 4.44
N ARG A 942 -10.68 -32.06 5.56
CA ARG A 942 -11.92 -32.32 6.31
C ARG A 942 -12.35 -31.11 7.13
#